data_AF-A0A2F0AU11-F1
#
_entry.id   AF-A0A2F0AU11-F1
#
_cell.length_a   1.000
_cell.length_b   1.000
_cell.length_c   1.000
_cell.angle_alpha   90.00
_cell.angle_beta   90.00
_cell.angle_gamma   90.00
#
_symmetry.space_group_name_H-M   'P 1'
#
loop_
_entity.id
_entity.type
_entity.pdbx_description
1 polymer ?
#
loop_
_entity_poly.entity_id
_entity_poly.type
_entity_poly.pdbx_seq_one_letter_code
_entity_poly.pdbx_strand_id
1 'polypeptide(L)'
;MQSTCISHNPALFAAHGVALIGLIFCLGTAQAYPDYGPRCAPCNDAPWAACNQPDKADTPWITAEMLRHADAVRRAYQSQSVYTYESGERRLTTREEAEASGYTIIDLSDNWVPRLLRENKRDGRVLQSVYAQRFVDLANDRVNIDGAPLEPDEQNFLEVYGIPPTLSVLNRRINNDTIRACMATLKAKKVTRVKGLRFYFGGKQQSLKLRLDRQRHYVDAIRKKYPQLSVEELVAKNRRFRSLLSRYKTLEAKYRPLKIIEERLQCQGLFPAQVKHRLGVPDYALALALRTFQRRHKIMDTQTLSSKTLEAFAKSPAELDYAALLRVLRRRLTDAAGIIEDGSVGSVSYRGRDGETHQVTNLTARFNQALLQSLGLVTPRDAQPFLASLDSVDLSRFLVAVRLPDKPDYYSDHMPLRVEIDRGTVWYDFPWRNNGVRVRQKRENMPMMTLYTRYRDQDIPLVRWPTTIGGWHAESAGYGGTEFMSYKNSDIGKRVIRDVVAAPVWLPPPSTPGRTLVKLKKKKRGRAMWELKRDLLGPGHRSAYGLVAGYLVIPGKNRRGDYDRGIRIHGSSNYTSITNKRAFSHGCHRMRNDQVTQLFGFVVSHRPHRVDGPVPSYFNVRVVAHGRRFKFRPKTRGFRYVLDPPLPVNVLKGDVRGRLKRPTTARFPKPRRRTRIASN
;
A
#
# COMPACT_ATOMS: atom_id res chain seq x y z
N MET A 1 37.27 31.24 -18.18
CA MET A 1 37.15 31.82 -19.52
C MET A 1 35.72 31.55 -20.01
N GLN A 2 34.80 32.53 -20.15
CA GLN A 2 34.82 33.66 -21.11
C GLN A 2 35.03 33.11 -22.54
N SER A 3 34.13 33.34 -23.51
CA SER A 3 33.53 34.64 -23.82
C SER A 3 32.02 34.68 -24.18
N THR A 4 31.47 35.85 -23.85
CA THR A 4 30.36 36.62 -24.45
C THR A 4 30.57 36.90 -25.97
N CYS A 5 29.66 37.46 -26.81
CA CYS A 5 28.33 38.10 -26.68
C CYS A 5 27.65 38.35 -28.07
N ILE A 6 26.48 39.02 -28.07
CA ILE A 6 25.89 39.88 -29.16
C ILE A 6 25.45 39.13 -30.44
N SER A 7 24.18 39.05 -30.90
CA SER A 7 22.99 39.94 -30.99
C SER A 7 22.88 40.77 -32.28
N HIS A 8 21.74 40.71 -32.97
CA HIS A 8 20.94 41.86 -33.47
C HIS A 8 19.66 41.42 -34.20
N ASN A 9 18.65 42.30 -34.22
CA ASN A 9 17.34 42.23 -34.88
C ASN A 9 16.81 43.67 -34.92
N PRO A 10 16.31 44.25 -36.03
CA PRO A 10 14.87 44.56 -36.10
C PRO A 10 14.19 44.70 -37.50
N ALA A 11 12.97 44.16 -37.60
CA ALA A 11 11.66 44.79 -37.95
C ALA A 11 11.36 45.66 -39.22
N LEU A 12 10.09 45.51 -39.69
CA LEU A 12 9.21 46.43 -40.51
C LEU A 12 9.49 46.54 -42.05
N PHE A 13 8.55 46.83 -42.97
CA PHE A 13 7.14 47.34 -42.97
C PHE A 13 6.36 46.90 -44.26
N ALA A 14 5.01 46.90 -44.27
CA ALA A 14 3.99 47.16 -45.35
C ALA A 14 4.19 46.78 -46.87
N ALA A 15 3.20 46.80 -47.81
CA ALA A 15 1.76 46.47 -47.83
C ALA A 15 1.20 46.56 -49.31
N HIS A 16 0.08 45.87 -49.60
CA HIS A 16 -0.87 46.04 -50.75
C HIS A 16 -0.52 45.48 -52.16
N GLY A 17 -1.53 44.88 -52.83
CA GLY A 17 -1.51 44.38 -54.22
C GLY A 17 -2.67 43.42 -54.54
N VAL A 18 -3.40 43.64 -55.64
CA VAL A 18 -4.72 43.04 -55.97
C VAL A 18 -4.75 42.81 -57.51
N ALA A 19 -5.42 41.83 -58.14
CA ALA A 19 -6.61 41.06 -57.76
C ALA A 19 -6.76 39.67 -58.45
N LEU A 20 -7.69 38.86 -57.90
CA LEU A 20 -8.66 37.97 -58.59
C LEU A 20 -8.28 36.59 -59.23
N ILE A 21 -9.25 35.67 -59.07
CA ILE A 21 -9.53 34.38 -59.76
C ILE A 21 -8.70 33.14 -59.36
N GLY A 22 -9.40 32.05 -59.00
CA GLY A 22 -8.84 30.68 -59.07
C GLY A 22 -9.14 29.75 -57.89
N LEU A 23 -10.26 29.02 -57.96
CA LEU A 23 -10.62 27.87 -57.13
C LEU A 23 -9.49 26.82 -56.94
N ILE A 24 -9.30 26.29 -55.71
CA ILE A 24 -9.24 24.85 -55.32
C ILE A 24 -8.55 24.64 -53.95
N PHE A 25 -9.07 23.71 -53.15
CA PHE A 25 -8.51 23.23 -51.88
C PHE A 25 -7.18 22.46 -52.08
N CYS A 26 -6.15 22.74 -51.28
CA CYS A 26 -5.20 21.69 -50.90
C CYS A 26 -4.50 21.94 -49.55
N LEU A 27 -4.22 20.86 -48.81
CA LEU A 27 -3.54 20.83 -47.52
C LEU A 27 -2.10 20.32 -47.69
N GLY A 28 -1.14 20.93 -47.01
CA GLY A 28 0.23 20.42 -46.87
C GLY A 28 1.15 21.44 -46.23
N THR A 29 2.23 21.09 -45.51
CA THR A 29 2.66 19.80 -44.95
C THR A 29 3.63 20.11 -43.79
N ALA A 30 3.63 19.32 -42.72
CA ALA A 30 4.64 19.43 -41.65
C ALA A 30 5.81 18.47 -41.90
N GLN A 31 7.04 18.97 -41.79
CA GLN A 31 8.29 18.25 -42.05
C GLN A 31 8.45 16.97 -41.22
N ALA A 32 9.01 15.92 -41.83
CA ALA A 32 9.34 14.66 -41.17
C ALA A 32 10.77 14.63 -40.57
N TYR A 33 10.99 13.77 -39.58
CA TYR A 33 12.31 13.32 -39.13
C TYR A 33 12.69 12.00 -39.84
N PRO A 34 13.99 11.69 -40.04
CA PRO A 34 14.43 10.55 -40.85
C PRO A 34 14.32 9.19 -40.15
N ASP A 35 14.03 8.16 -40.95
CA ASP A 35 14.05 6.73 -40.60
C ASP A 35 15.48 6.20 -40.38
N TYR A 36 15.62 5.26 -39.44
CA TYR A 36 16.69 4.25 -39.46
C TYR A 36 16.11 2.89 -39.04
N GLY A 37 15.95 2.00 -40.02
CA GLY A 37 15.51 0.62 -39.86
C GLY A 37 15.30 -0.04 -41.23
N PRO A 38 15.75 -1.28 -41.47
CA PRO A 38 15.62 -1.92 -42.77
C PRO A 38 14.14 -2.21 -43.08
N ARG A 39 13.74 -1.93 -44.33
CA ARG A 39 12.37 -2.15 -44.81
C ARG A 39 12.21 -3.59 -45.28
N CYS A 40 11.38 -4.39 -44.61
CA CYS A 40 10.83 -5.60 -45.21
C CYS A 40 9.83 -5.21 -46.30
N ALA A 41 9.96 -5.78 -47.49
CA ALA A 41 9.02 -5.60 -48.60
C ALA A 41 7.69 -6.36 -48.33
N PRO A 42 6.55 -5.91 -48.87
CA PRO A 42 5.29 -6.64 -48.76
C PRO A 42 5.23 -7.80 -49.76
N CYS A 43 5.03 -9.03 -49.27
CA CYS A 43 4.69 -10.17 -50.10
C CYS A 43 3.19 -10.12 -50.45
N ASN A 44 2.87 -9.84 -51.72
CA ASN A 44 1.56 -10.16 -52.29
C ASN A 44 1.72 -11.36 -53.24
N ASP A 45 0.63 -12.12 -53.39
CA ASP A 45 0.38 -13.07 -54.49
C ASP A 45 1.15 -14.41 -54.51
N ALA A 46 1.36 -15.04 -53.35
CA ALA A 46 1.76 -16.45 -53.25
C ALA A 46 0.88 -17.26 -52.26
N PRO A 47 0.66 -18.58 -52.45
CA PRO A 47 -0.15 -19.39 -51.56
C PRO A 47 0.44 -19.52 -50.14
N TRP A 48 -0.44 -19.59 -49.13
CA TRP A 48 -0.10 -19.57 -47.70
C TRP A 48 0.96 -20.61 -47.25
N ALA A 49 1.10 -21.72 -47.99
CA ALA A 49 2.09 -22.76 -47.73
C ALA A 49 3.56 -22.32 -47.98
N ALA A 50 3.79 -21.26 -48.78
CA ALA A 50 5.15 -20.83 -49.16
C ALA A 50 5.81 -19.83 -48.19
N CYS A 51 5.07 -19.22 -47.27
CA CYS A 51 5.61 -18.22 -46.33
C CYS A 51 6.11 -18.81 -45.00
N ASN A 52 6.16 -20.14 -44.86
CA ASN A 52 6.57 -20.87 -43.65
C ASN A 52 7.69 -21.89 -43.93
N GLN A 53 8.72 -21.49 -44.69
CA GLN A 53 10.03 -22.10 -44.51
C GLN A 53 10.83 -21.22 -43.55
N PRO A 54 11.29 -21.74 -42.40
CA PRO A 54 12.16 -20.99 -41.52
C PRO A 54 13.53 -20.85 -42.21
N ASP A 55 13.96 -19.61 -42.46
CA ASP A 55 15.32 -19.35 -42.91
C ASP A 55 16.32 -19.98 -41.94
N LYS A 56 17.12 -20.92 -42.45
CA LYS A 56 18.16 -21.64 -41.68
C LYS A 56 19.40 -20.78 -41.43
N ALA A 57 19.22 -19.55 -40.94
CA ALA A 57 20.33 -18.64 -40.62
C ALA A 57 19.93 -17.50 -39.67
N ASP A 58 19.48 -17.82 -38.44
CA ASP A 58 19.61 -16.90 -37.29
C ASP A 58 19.40 -17.62 -35.93
N THR A 59 20.07 -18.77 -35.77
CA THR A 59 20.20 -19.40 -34.45
C THR A 59 21.13 -18.54 -33.60
N PRO A 60 20.74 -18.06 -32.40
CA PRO A 60 21.66 -17.35 -31.52
C PRO A 60 22.87 -18.25 -31.22
N TRP A 61 24.08 -17.75 -31.45
CA TRP A 61 25.32 -18.47 -31.18
C TRP A 61 25.46 -18.67 -29.66
N ILE A 62 24.96 -19.78 -29.15
CA ILE A 62 25.18 -20.16 -27.75
C ILE A 62 26.64 -20.60 -27.63
N THR A 63 27.50 -19.76 -27.03
CA THR A 63 28.90 -20.14 -26.82
C THR A 63 29.02 -21.24 -25.77
N ALA A 64 30.10 -22.03 -25.86
CA ALA A 64 30.49 -22.94 -24.79
C ALA A 64 30.67 -22.22 -23.44
N GLU A 65 30.99 -20.93 -23.43
CA GLU A 65 31.06 -20.11 -22.22
C GLU A 65 29.68 -19.78 -21.64
N MET A 66 28.71 -19.43 -22.48
CA MET A 66 27.32 -19.23 -22.06
C MET A 66 26.71 -20.51 -21.48
N LEU A 67 27.00 -21.68 -22.06
CA LEU A 67 26.62 -22.99 -21.51
C LEU A 67 27.28 -23.23 -20.15
N ARG A 68 28.62 -23.08 -20.05
CA ARG A 68 29.33 -23.23 -18.76
C ARG A 68 28.79 -22.29 -17.68
N HIS A 69 28.46 -21.04 -18.03
CA HIS A 69 27.86 -20.10 -17.08
C HIS A 69 26.44 -20.52 -16.67
N ALA A 70 25.60 -20.93 -17.62
CA ALA A 70 24.26 -21.44 -17.34
C ALA A 70 24.32 -22.69 -16.42
N ASP A 71 25.25 -23.61 -16.67
CA ASP A 71 25.49 -24.80 -15.84
C ASP A 71 26.05 -24.47 -14.46
N ALA A 72 26.89 -23.44 -14.33
CA ALA A 72 27.37 -22.98 -13.03
C ALA A 72 26.24 -22.33 -12.23
N VAL A 73 25.38 -21.51 -12.86
CA VAL A 73 24.20 -20.92 -12.22
C VAL A 73 23.17 -21.99 -11.84
N ARG A 74 22.94 -22.97 -12.71
CA ARG A 74 22.05 -24.11 -12.46
C ARG A 74 22.53 -24.94 -11.27
N ARG A 75 23.81 -25.35 -11.26
CA ARG A 75 24.41 -26.09 -10.14
C ARG A 75 24.35 -25.31 -8.83
N ALA A 76 24.70 -24.02 -8.84
CA ALA A 76 24.64 -23.18 -7.63
C ALA A 76 23.20 -22.98 -7.09
N TYR A 77 22.18 -23.06 -7.96
CA TYR A 77 20.77 -23.04 -7.57
C TYR A 77 20.33 -24.39 -6.99
N GLN A 78 20.68 -25.50 -7.64
CA GLN A 78 20.37 -26.86 -7.21
C GLN A 78 21.03 -27.20 -5.86
N SER A 79 22.32 -26.87 -5.71
CA SER A 79 23.10 -27.13 -4.49
C SER A 79 22.83 -26.15 -3.35
N GLN A 80 21.89 -25.21 -3.52
CA GLN A 80 21.55 -24.27 -2.46
C GLN A 80 20.94 -25.02 -1.28
N SER A 81 21.52 -24.86 -0.08
CA SER A 81 21.03 -25.52 1.12
C SER A 81 19.64 -25.02 1.53
N VAL A 82 18.74 -25.94 1.87
CA VAL A 82 17.37 -25.66 2.29
C VAL A 82 17.04 -26.51 3.51
N TYR A 83 16.26 -25.95 4.43
CA TYR A 83 15.75 -26.70 5.58
C TYR A 83 14.37 -27.30 5.27
N THR A 84 14.26 -28.61 5.11
CA THR A 84 12.96 -29.30 5.09
C THR A 84 12.36 -29.28 6.49
N TYR A 85 11.04 -29.11 6.55
CA TYR A 85 10.28 -29.09 7.79
C TYR A 85 9.07 -30.03 7.73
N GLU A 86 9.03 -31.00 8.65
CA GLU A 86 7.90 -31.91 8.84
C GLU A 86 7.55 -31.99 10.33
N SER A 87 6.31 -31.63 10.70
CA SER A 87 5.80 -31.66 12.08
C SER A 87 6.68 -30.95 13.13
N GLY A 88 7.45 -29.94 12.74
CA GLY A 88 8.39 -29.21 13.61
C GLY A 88 9.83 -29.73 13.58
N GLU A 89 10.09 -30.93 13.05
CA GLU A 89 11.46 -31.39 12.79
C GLU A 89 12.08 -30.62 11.62
N ARG A 90 13.36 -30.25 11.77
CA ARG A 90 14.14 -29.51 10.77
C ARG A 90 15.30 -30.36 10.28
N ARG A 91 15.38 -30.64 8.98
CA ARG A 91 16.51 -31.35 8.35
C ARG A 91 17.13 -30.50 7.25
N LEU A 92 18.44 -30.63 7.03
CA LEU A 92 19.16 -29.90 5.99
C LEU A 92 19.29 -30.78 4.74
N THR A 93 19.01 -30.23 3.58
CA THR A 93 19.02 -30.91 2.27
C THR A 93 19.38 -29.90 1.17
N THR A 94 19.59 -30.35 -0.06
CA THR A 94 19.71 -29.46 -1.22
C THR A 94 18.33 -29.00 -1.70
N ARG A 95 18.33 -27.89 -2.44
CA ARG A 95 17.14 -27.39 -3.13
C ARG A 95 16.58 -28.41 -4.12
N GLU A 96 17.46 -29.07 -4.87
CA GLU A 96 17.07 -30.08 -5.86
C GLU A 96 16.39 -31.30 -5.23
N GLU A 97 16.97 -31.86 -4.17
CA GLU A 97 16.36 -32.96 -3.39
C GLU A 97 14.97 -32.59 -2.84
N ALA A 98 14.84 -31.37 -2.31
CA ALA A 98 13.58 -30.87 -1.76
C ALA A 98 12.51 -30.66 -2.85
N GLU A 99 12.86 -30.05 -3.99
CA GLU A 99 11.94 -29.85 -5.11
C GLU A 99 11.53 -31.21 -5.73
N ALA A 100 12.47 -32.15 -5.90
CA ALA A 100 12.21 -33.51 -6.37
C ALA A 100 11.33 -34.33 -5.42
N SER A 101 11.43 -34.09 -4.11
CA SER A 101 10.61 -34.74 -3.06
C SER A 101 9.24 -34.08 -2.84
N GLY A 102 8.84 -33.15 -3.71
CA GLY A 102 7.54 -32.49 -3.71
C GLY A 102 7.37 -31.34 -2.71
N TYR A 103 8.45 -30.80 -2.15
CA TYR A 103 8.37 -29.66 -1.23
C TYR A 103 8.31 -28.33 -1.99
N THR A 104 7.52 -27.39 -1.48
CA THR A 104 7.56 -25.99 -1.93
C THR A 104 8.57 -25.20 -1.11
N ILE A 105 9.53 -24.57 -1.77
CA ILE A 105 10.54 -23.71 -1.12
C ILE A 105 9.98 -22.31 -0.86
N ILE A 106 10.11 -21.87 0.39
CA ILE A 106 9.71 -20.56 0.90
C ILE A 106 10.95 -19.86 1.45
N ASP A 107 11.25 -18.68 0.89
CA ASP A 107 12.30 -17.80 1.39
C ASP A 107 11.82 -17.08 2.65
N LEU A 108 12.41 -17.41 3.79
CA LEU A 108 12.17 -16.79 5.10
C LEU A 108 13.31 -15.86 5.53
N SER A 109 14.28 -15.59 4.64
CA SER A 109 15.46 -14.81 4.96
C SER A 109 15.15 -13.35 5.30
N ASP A 110 16.09 -12.76 6.04
CA ASP A 110 16.17 -11.33 6.32
C ASP A 110 16.39 -10.49 5.04
N ASN A 111 16.89 -11.12 3.97
CA ASN A 111 17.09 -10.48 2.66
C ASN A 111 15.89 -10.60 1.71
N TRP A 112 14.81 -11.29 2.11
CA TRP A 112 13.62 -11.46 1.28
C TRP A 112 13.07 -10.12 0.78
N VAL A 113 12.71 -10.10 -0.50
CA VAL A 113 11.89 -9.06 -1.12
C VAL A 113 10.72 -9.67 -1.90
N PRO A 114 9.57 -8.97 -2.01
CA PRO A 114 8.47 -9.42 -2.86
C PRO A 114 8.95 -9.69 -4.29
N ARG A 115 8.35 -10.67 -4.99
CA ARG A 115 8.72 -11.07 -6.37
C ARG A 115 9.06 -9.90 -7.31
N LEU A 116 8.25 -8.84 -7.27
CA LEU A 116 8.37 -7.61 -8.06
C LEU A 116 9.61 -6.73 -7.78
N LEU A 117 10.36 -7.01 -6.72
CA LEU A 117 11.58 -6.31 -6.33
C LEU A 117 12.82 -7.22 -6.33
N ARG A 118 12.65 -8.51 -6.63
CA ARG A 118 13.77 -9.47 -6.72
C ARG A 118 14.70 -9.10 -7.86
N GLU A 119 15.93 -9.59 -7.77
CA GLU A 119 16.83 -9.62 -8.91
C GLU A 119 16.21 -10.45 -10.04
N ASN A 120 16.39 -9.99 -11.28
CA ASN A 120 16.04 -10.70 -12.49
C ASN A 120 17.28 -10.74 -13.41
N LYS A 121 17.33 -11.67 -14.36
CA LYS A 121 18.37 -11.69 -15.39
C LYS A 121 17.72 -11.59 -16.77
N ARG A 122 18.42 -10.93 -17.69
CA ARG A 122 18.06 -10.85 -19.11
C ARG A 122 19.33 -10.69 -19.94
N ASP A 123 19.49 -11.52 -20.96
CA ASP A 123 20.61 -11.45 -21.91
C ASP A 123 21.97 -11.45 -21.17
N GLY A 124 22.10 -12.33 -20.17
CA GLY A 124 23.24 -12.43 -19.23
C GLY A 124 23.33 -11.31 -18.17
N ARG A 125 22.65 -10.18 -18.36
CA ARG A 125 22.75 -9.00 -17.48
C ARG A 125 21.83 -9.11 -16.26
N VAL A 126 22.36 -8.74 -15.10
CA VAL A 126 21.60 -8.59 -13.86
C VAL A 126 20.75 -7.32 -13.88
N LEU A 127 19.45 -7.47 -13.65
CA LEU A 127 18.45 -6.41 -13.54
C LEU A 127 17.94 -6.33 -12.10
N GLN A 128 18.36 -5.29 -11.37
CA GLN A 128 17.99 -5.09 -9.97
C GLN A 128 17.12 -3.84 -9.76
N SER A 129 16.10 -3.93 -8.90
CA SER A 129 15.31 -2.77 -8.50
C SER A 129 16.08 -1.87 -7.54
N VAL A 130 16.24 -0.58 -7.86
CA VAL A 130 16.95 0.41 -7.02
C VAL A 130 16.36 0.62 -5.62
N TYR A 131 15.17 0.09 -5.35
CA TYR A 131 14.51 0.14 -4.05
C TYR A 131 14.61 -1.18 -3.26
N ALA A 132 15.11 -2.28 -3.86
CA ALA A 132 15.21 -3.58 -3.21
C ALA A 132 16.02 -3.52 -1.90
N GLN A 133 17.25 -2.98 -1.95
CA GLN A 133 18.07 -2.82 -0.74
C GLN A 133 17.39 -1.94 0.30
N ARG A 134 16.76 -0.82 -0.12
CA ARG A 134 16.03 0.05 0.80
C ARG A 134 14.83 -0.66 1.45
N PHE A 135 14.17 -1.60 0.76
CA PHE A 135 13.13 -2.44 1.34
C PHE A 135 13.71 -3.36 2.42
N VAL A 136 14.82 -4.05 2.14
CA VAL A 136 15.54 -4.93 3.08
C VAL A 136 15.99 -4.15 4.32
N ASP A 137 16.62 -2.98 4.15
CA ASP A 137 17.09 -2.16 5.27
C ASP A 137 15.94 -1.65 6.16
N LEU A 138 14.79 -1.31 5.57
CA LEU A 138 13.59 -0.89 6.30
C LEU A 138 12.95 -2.07 7.05
N ALA A 139 12.95 -3.26 6.46
CA ALA A 139 12.42 -4.49 7.07
C ALA A 139 13.27 -4.99 8.25
N ASN A 140 14.59 -4.74 8.20
CA ASN A 140 15.58 -5.18 9.20
C ASN A 140 15.83 -4.19 10.36
N ASP A 141 15.06 -3.11 10.49
CA ASP A 141 15.32 -2.01 11.44
C ASP A 141 16.74 -1.41 11.29
N ARG A 142 17.29 -1.33 10.07
CA ARG A 142 18.60 -0.68 9.83
C ARG A 142 18.48 0.83 9.56
N VAL A 143 17.39 1.25 8.92
CA VAL A 143 17.21 2.63 8.44
C VAL A 143 15.79 3.14 8.67
N ASN A 144 15.68 4.44 8.89
CA ASN A 144 14.40 5.12 9.02
C ASN A 144 13.80 5.48 7.65
N ILE A 145 12.65 6.15 7.69
CA ILE A 145 11.80 6.39 6.51
C ILE A 145 12.35 7.41 5.50
N ASP A 146 13.28 8.27 5.92
CA ASP A 146 14.05 9.15 5.02
C ASP A 146 15.34 8.47 4.54
N GLY A 147 15.66 7.28 5.06
CA GLY A 147 16.76 6.42 4.63
C GLY A 147 18.09 6.65 5.35
N ALA A 148 18.10 7.43 6.43
CA ALA A 148 19.22 7.51 7.37
C ALA A 148 19.19 6.32 8.35
N PRO A 149 20.29 5.98 9.05
CA PRO A 149 20.26 5.00 10.14
C PRO A 149 19.15 5.28 11.15
N LEU A 150 18.63 4.22 11.77
CA LEU A 150 17.79 4.34 12.97
C LEU A 150 18.65 4.70 14.17
N GLU A 151 18.09 5.47 15.10
CA GLU A 151 18.69 5.65 16.44
C GLU A 151 18.52 4.32 17.23
N PRO A 152 19.38 3.98 18.21
CA PRO A 152 19.44 2.63 18.79
C PRO A 152 18.11 2.03 19.30
N ASP A 153 17.23 2.86 19.85
CA ASP A 153 15.92 2.44 20.38
C ASP A 153 14.75 2.59 19.38
N GLU A 154 14.99 3.06 18.15
CA GLU A 154 13.94 3.31 17.15
C GLU A 154 13.63 2.05 16.32
N GLN A 155 12.34 1.72 16.17
CA GLN A 155 11.87 0.52 15.46
C GLN A 155 10.89 0.85 14.33
N ASN A 156 11.00 0.15 13.19
CA ASN A 156 10.07 0.29 12.06
C ASN A 156 8.81 -0.57 12.24
N PHE A 157 7.65 0.09 12.27
CA PHE A 157 6.33 -0.54 12.21
C PHE A 157 5.67 -0.28 10.85
N LEU A 158 6.17 -0.95 9.80
CA LEU A 158 5.85 -0.65 8.40
C LEU A 158 4.95 -1.70 7.70
N GLU A 159 4.46 -2.70 8.43
CA GLU A 159 3.54 -3.73 7.90
C GLU A 159 2.29 -3.13 7.24
N VAL A 160 1.74 -2.05 7.82
CA VAL A 160 0.58 -1.33 7.27
C VAL A 160 0.87 -0.68 5.90
N TYR A 161 2.15 -0.56 5.53
CA TYR A 161 2.64 -0.07 4.25
C TYR A 161 3.29 -1.18 3.40
N GLY A 162 3.06 -2.44 3.72
CA GLY A 162 3.53 -3.58 2.91
C GLY A 162 5.00 -3.93 3.08
N ILE A 163 5.68 -3.42 4.10
CA ILE A 163 7.03 -3.86 4.49
C ILE A 163 6.90 -4.63 5.81
N PRO A 164 6.81 -5.97 5.79
CA PRO A 164 6.86 -6.77 7.01
C PRO A 164 8.27 -6.72 7.65
N PRO A 165 8.38 -6.83 8.98
CA PRO A 165 9.67 -7.06 9.63
C PRO A 165 10.26 -8.39 9.18
N THR A 166 11.56 -8.54 9.35
CA THR A 166 12.27 -9.81 9.15
C THR A 166 12.19 -10.72 10.38
N LEU A 167 12.66 -11.97 10.25
CA LEU A 167 12.62 -12.91 11.37
C LEU A 167 13.57 -12.49 12.49
N SER A 168 14.76 -11.96 12.19
CA SER A 168 15.65 -11.39 13.21
C SER A 168 15.01 -10.22 13.96
N VAL A 169 14.26 -9.35 13.26
CA VAL A 169 13.53 -8.24 13.89
C VAL A 169 12.40 -8.74 14.78
N LEU A 170 11.67 -9.78 14.37
CA LEU A 170 10.66 -10.40 15.22
C LEU A 170 11.28 -11.09 16.44
N ASN A 171 12.35 -11.86 16.26
CA ASN A 171 13.07 -12.53 17.34
C ASN A 171 13.47 -11.53 18.44
N ARG A 172 14.19 -10.45 18.09
CA ARG A 172 14.58 -9.38 19.03
C ARG A 172 13.40 -8.69 19.72
N ARG A 173 12.25 -8.54 19.05
CA ARG A 173 11.05 -7.88 19.63
C ARG A 173 10.25 -8.78 20.56
N ILE A 174 10.28 -10.09 20.34
CA ILE A 174 9.53 -11.10 21.08
C ILE A 174 10.33 -11.60 22.28
N ASN A 175 11.65 -11.76 22.12
CA ASN A 175 12.59 -12.10 23.18
C ASN A 175 13.12 -10.89 23.97
N ASN A 176 12.40 -9.77 23.99
CA ASN A 176 12.80 -8.60 24.79
C ASN A 176 12.38 -8.76 26.27
N ASP A 177 13.33 -9.13 27.13
CA ASP A 177 13.06 -9.40 28.55
C ASP A 177 12.52 -8.21 29.34
N THR A 178 12.98 -6.99 29.08
CA THR A 178 12.47 -5.79 29.76
C THR A 178 10.98 -5.59 29.51
N ILE A 179 10.53 -5.77 28.25
CA ILE A 179 9.11 -5.72 27.89
C ILE A 179 8.37 -6.90 28.53
N ARG A 180 8.92 -8.13 28.50
CA ARG A 180 8.29 -9.31 29.12
C ARG A 180 8.06 -9.13 30.62
N ALA A 181 9.10 -8.74 31.36
CA ALA A 181 9.04 -8.48 32.79
C ALA A 181 8.01 -7.40 33.13
N CYS A 182 8.01 -6.27 32.42
CA CYS A 182 7.01 -5.22 32.63
C CYS A 182 5.59 -5.73 32.35
N MET A 183 5.37 -6.43 31.23
CA MET A 183 4.06 -6.98 30.87
C MET A 183 3.57 -8.05 31.86
N ALA A 184 4.46 -8.80 32.52
CA ALA A 184 4.09 -9.76 33.55
C ALA A 184 3.53 -9.10 34.83
N THR A 185 4.00 -7.88 35.18
CA THR A 185 3.42 -7.11 36.31
C THR A 185 2.00 -6.62 36.05
N LEU A 186 1.59 -6.53 34.78
CA LEU A 186 0.25 -6.12 34.40
C LEU A 186 -0.72 -7.28 34.63
N LYS A 187 -1.34 -7.33 35.82
CA LYS A 187 -2.46 -8.22 36.14
C LYS A 187 -3.43 -8.30 34.94
N ALA A 188 -3.91 -9.50 34.62
CA ALA A 188 -4.77 -9.79 33.46
C ALA A 188 -6.14 -9.09 33.49
N LYS A 189 -6.13 -7.75 33.34
CA LYS A 189 -7.29 -6.87 33.36
C LYS A 189 -7.89 -6.83 31.97
N LYS A 190 -9.07 -7.44 31.78
CA LYS A 190 -9.82 -7.37 30.53
C LYS A 190 -10.06 -5.89 30.14
N VAL A 191 -9.54 -5.46 28.99
CA VAL A 191 -9.74 -4.10 28.47
C VAL A 191 -11.20 -3.98 27.99
N THR A 192 -12.03 -3.33 28.80
CA THR A 192 -13.45 -3.11 28.48
C THR A 192 -13.62 -1.99 27.45
N ARG A 193 -14.76 -2.02 26.75
CA ARG A 193 -15.01 -1.18 25.56
C ARG A 193 -15.14 0.31 25.90
N VAL A 194 -14.18 1.12 25.46
CA VAL A 194 -14.20 2.58 25.68
C VAL A 194 -15.11 3.29 24.67
N LYS A 195 -16.28 3.77 25.10
CA LYS A 195 -17.13 4.65 24.27
C LYS A 195 -16.78 6.12 24.49
N GLY A 196 -16.53 6.85 23.40
CA GLY A 196 -16.49 8.32 23.41
C GLY A 196 -15.26 8.94 24.09
N LEU A 197 -14.10 8.29 24.04
CA LEU A 197 -12.81 8.96 24.27
C LEU A 197 -12.50 9.85 23.06
N ARG A 198 -12.09 11.09 23.29
CA ARG A 198 -11.61 12.03 22.27
C ARG A 198 -10.21 12.49 22.67
N PHE A 199 -9.29 12.48 21.71
CA PHE A 199 -7.95 13.04 21.87
C PHE A 199 -8.00 14.55 21.62
N TYR A 200 -7.30 15.30 22.46
CA TYR A 200 -7.24 16.75 22.39
C TYR A 200 -5.83 17.21 22.06
N PHE A 201 -5.72 18.08 21.07
CA PHE A 201 -4.45 18.61 20.56
C PHE A 201 -4.32 20.06 21.05
N GLY A 202 -3.62 20.25 22.17
CA GLY A 202 -3.41 21.56 22.82
C GLY A 202 -4.33 21.86 24.02
N GLY A 203 -3.94 22.87 24.79
CA GLY A 203 -4.65 23.37 25.98
C GLY A 203 -4.38 22.62 27.30
N LYS A 204 -4.77 23.23 28.43
CA LYS A 204 -4.72 22.62 29.77
C LYS A 204 -5.84 21.57 29.92
N GLN A 205 -5.67 20.40 29.31
CA GLN A 205 -6.57 19.27 29.50
C GLN A 205 -6.41 18.68 30.91
N GLN A 206 -7.52 18.56 31.64
CA GLN A 206 -7.55 17.94 32.96
C GLN A 206 -7.59 16.41 32.84
N SER A 207 -6.71 15.71 33.56
CA SER A 207 -6.68 14.24 33.60
C SER A 207 -8.04 13.66 33.99
N LEU A 208 -8.46 12.61 33.28
CA LEU A 208 -9.66 11.83 33.62
C LEU A 208 -9.53 11.22 35.01
N LYS A 209 -8.31 10.94 35.48
CA LYS A 209 -8.03 10.54 36.87
C LYS A 209 -8.49 11.65 37.84
N LEU A 210 -7.93 12.86 37.72
CA LEU A 210 -8.27 14.00 38.59
C LEU A 210 -9.77 14.35 38.58
N ARG A 211 -10.42 14.19 37.41
CA ARG A 211 -11.87 14.38 37.28
C ARG A 211 -12.66 13.28 37.99
N LEU A 212 -12.24 12.03 37.85
CA LEU A 212 -12.84 10.89 38.54
C LEU A 212 -12.68 11.02 40.05
N ASP A 213 -11.46 11.32 40.52
CA ASP A 213 -11.15 11.47 41.96
C ASP A 213 -11.96 12.61 42.58
N ARG A 214 -12.14 13.73 41.87
CA ARG A 214 -13.05 14.82 42.29
C ARG A 214 -14.51 14.37 42.38
N GLN A 215 -15.02 13.59 41.42
CA GLN A 215 -16.39 13.05 41.52
C GLN A 215 -16.52 11.97 42.59
N ARG A 216 -15.48 11.15 42.81
CA ARG A 216 -15.40 10.15 43.88
C ARG A 216 -15.57 10.82 45.24
N HIS A 217 -14.77 11.86 45.51
CA HIS A 217 -14.87 12.65 46.74
C HIS A 217 -16.30 13.15 47.02
N TYR A 218 -17.00 13.69 46.02
CA TYR A 218 -18.40 14.12 46.20
C TYR A 218 -19.37 12.95 46.43
N VAL A 219 -19.18 11.80 45.77
CA VAL A 219 -20.00 10.60 46.00
C VAL A 219 -19.79 10.07 47.43
N ASP A 220 -18.53 9.96 47.85
CA ASP A 220 -18.17 9.43 49.18
C ASP A 220 -18.63 10.38 50.30
N ALA A 221 -18.52 11.71 50.11
CA ALA A 221 -19.05 12.70 51.04
C ALA A 221 -20.58 12.60 51.20
N ILE A 222 -21.33 12.34 50.12
CA ILE A 222 -22.78 12.15 50.19
C ILE A 222 -23.12 10.82 50.88
N ARG A 223 -22.38 9.73 50.62
CA ARG A 223 -22.56 8.46 51.34
C ARG A 223 -22.28 8.61 52.84
N LYS A 224 -21.26 9.38 53.23
CA LYS A 224 -20.98 9.71 54.64
C LYS A 224 -22.06 10.59 55.30
N LYS A 225 -22.72 11.46 54.52
CA LYS A 225 -23.80 12.33 55.03
C LYS A 225 -25.13 11.59 55.20
N TYR A 226 -25.34 10.49 54.46
CA TYR A 226 -26.57 9.69 54.50
C TYR A 226 -26.24 8.19 54.61
N PRO A 227 -25.57 7.75 55.71
CA PRO A 227 -25.15 6.35 55.87
C PRO A 227 -26.32 5.35 55.91
N GLN A 228 -27.50 5.82 56.32
CA GLN A 228 -28.73 5.04 56.45
C GLN A 228 -29.52 4.85 55.14
N LEU A 229 -29.10 5.46 54.03
CA LEU A 229 -29.79 5.35 52.74
C LEU A 229 -28.94 4.57 51.73
N SER A 230 -29.59 3.64 51.03
CA SER A 230 -28.96 2.93 49.90
C SER A 230 -28.63 3.87 48.73
N VAL A 231 -27.74 3.44 47.83
CA VAL A 231 -27.39 4.22 46.64
C VAL A 231 -28.62 4.41 45.75
N GLU A 232 -29.48 3.39 45.69
CA GLU A 232 -30.71 3.31 44.94
C GLU A 232 -31.74 4.33 45.46
N GLU A 233 -31.96 4.39 46.77
CA GLU A 233 -32.83 5.39 47.40
C GLU A 233 -32.30 6.82 47.24
N LEU A 234 -30.99 7.05 47.42
CA LEU A 234 -30.39 8.36 47.20
C LEU A 234 -30.56 8.83 45.74
N VAL A 235 -30.49 7.90 44.78
CA VAL A 235 -30.71 8.17 43.35
C VAL A 235 -32.19 8.41 43.03
N ALA A 236 -33.11 7.72 43.72
CA ALA A 236 -34.55 7.95 43.62
C ALA A 236 -34.92 9.34 44.18
N LYS A 237 -34.57 9.60 45.45
CA LYS A 237 -34.94 10.79 46.23
C LYS A 237 -34.19 12.07 45.79
N ASN A 238 -33.01 11.99 45.16
CA ASN A 238 -32.20 13.17 44.82
C ASN A 238 -31.69 13.21 43.35
N ARG A 239 -32.31 14.07 42.52
CA ARG A 239 -31.92 14.31 41.11
C ARG A 239 -30.47 14.82 40.94
N ARG A 240 -29.94 15.59 41.90
CA ARG A 240 -28.53 16.06 41.85
C ARG A 240 -27.57 14.88 42.08
N PHE A 241 -27.86 14.00 43.04
CA PHE A 241 -27.07 12.78 43.27
C PHE A 241 -27.14 11.81 42.08
N ARG A 242 -28.32 11.61 41.48
CA ARG A 242 -28.48 10.86 40.22
C ARG A 242 -27.56 11.38 39.11
N SER A 243 -27.48 12.70 38.93
CA SER A 243 -26.57 13.32 37.95
C SER A 243 -25.09 13.12 38.32
N LEU A 244 -24.73 13.28 39.60
CA LEU A 244 -23.37 13.08 40.09
C LEU A 244 -22.91 11.62 39.88
N LEU A 245 -23.71 10.64 40.30
CA LEU A 245 -23.39 9.22 40.16
C LEU A 245 -23.29 8.82 38.68
N SER A 246 -24.16 9.36 37.82
CA SER A 246 -24.07 9.18 36.36
C SER A 246 -22.75 9.73 35.79
N ARG A 247 -22.32 10.93 36.21
CA ARG A 247 -21.01 11.51 35.82
C ARG A 247 -19.84 10.68 36.33
N TYR A 248 -19.89 10.25 37.59
CA TYR A 248 -18.89 9.37 38.21
C TYR A 248 -18.76 8.06 37.43
N LYS A 249 -19.86 7.30 37.26
CA LYS A 249 -19.89 6.05 36.48
C LYS A 249 -19.38 6.25 35.05
N THR A 250 -19.74 7.38 34.40
CA THR A 250 -19.27 7.73 33.05
C THR A 250 -17.77 8.04 32.98
N LEU A 251 -17.20 8.70 33.99
CA LEU A 251 -15.76 8.96 34.07
C LEU A 251 -14.98 7.69 34.40
N GLU A 252 -15.49 6.87 35.32
CA GLU A 252 -14.89 5.60 35.71
C GLU A 252 -14.82 4.63 34.52
N ALA A 253 -15.92 4.50 33.77
CA ALA A 253 -15.99 3.69 32.55
C ALA A 253 -15.05 4.17 31.42
N LYS A 254 -14.55 5.41 31.47
CA LYS A 254 -13.54 5.93 30.54
C LYS A 254 -12.13 5.77 31.07
N TYR A 255 -11.91 6.03 32.36
CA TYR A 255 -10.57 6.04 32.95
C TYR A 255 -10.03 4.63 33.22
N ARG A 256 -10.85 3.68 33.72
CA ARG A 256 -10.42 2.30 33.98
C ARG A 256 -9.72 1.64 32.76
N PRO A 257 -10.33 1.60 31.57
CA PRO A 257 -9.68 1.02 30.39
C PRO A 257 -8.56 1.91 29.82
N LEU A 258 -8.66 3.24 29.94
CA LEU A 258 -7.57 4.15 29.55
C LEU A 258 -6.29 3.84 30.34
N LYS A 259 -6.39 3.66 31.66
CA LYS A 259 -5.25 3.33 32.52
C LYS A 259 -4.55 2.04 32.06
N ILE A 260 -5.30 0.99 31.71
CA ILE A 260 -4.71 -0.28 31.22
C ILE A 260 -4.00 -0.08 29.87
N ILE A 261 -4.57 0.75 28.99
CA ILE A 261 -3.96 1.10 27.70
C ILE A 261 -2.67 1.90 27.90
N GLU A 262 -2.66 2.90 28.80
CA GLU A 262 -1.47 3.68 29.15
C GLU A 262 -0.38 2.79 29.78
N GLU A 263 -0.73 1.95 30.77
CA GLU A 263 0.16 0.95 31.40
C GLU A 263 0.84 0.04 30.34
N ARG A 264 0.06 -0.51 29.40
CA ARG A 264 0.58 -1.39 28.34
C ARG A 264 1.44 -0.66 27.31
N LEU A 265 1.03 0.53 26.86
CA LEU A 265 1.83 1.34 25.94
C LEU A 265 3.16 1.78 26.56
N GLN A 266 3.19 2.00 27.87
CA GLN A 266 4.40 2.29 28.64
C GLN A 266 5.31 1.07 28.73
N CYS A 267 4.80 -0.10 29.14
CA CYS A 267 5.60 -1.34 29.18
C CYS A 267 6.17 -1.75 27.82
N GLN A 268 5.48 -1.43 26.71
CA GLN A 268 5.96 -1.70 25.36
C GLN A 268 6.86 -0.60 24.77
N GLY A 269 7.20 0.45 25.54
CA GLY A 269 8.08 1.53 25.08
C GLY A 269 7.51 2.40 23.95
N LEU A 270 6.19 2.44 23.75
CA LEU A 270 5.58 3.00 22.53
C LEU A 270 5.32 4.52 22.59
N PHE A 271 5.60 5.18 23.73
CA PHE A 271 5.49 6.63 23.85
C PHE A 271 6.68 7.34 23.18
N PRO A 272 6.45 8.41 22.40
CA PRO A 272 7.53 9.11 21.71
C PRO A 272 8.38 9.92 22.69
N ALA A 273 9.70 9.70 22.69
CA ALA A 273 10.65 10.41 23.56
C ALA A 273 10.56 11.95 23.47
N GLN A 274 10.16 12.49 22.32
CA GLN A 274 10.10 13.93 22.07
C GLN A 274 8.80 14.60 22.59
N VAL A 275 7.82 13.84 23.11
CA VAL A 275 6.55 14.39 23.62
C VAL A 275 6.15 13.70 24.94
N LYS A 276 6.30 14.41 26.06
CA LYS A 276 5.93 13.89 27.39
C LYS A 276 4.41 13.66 27.50
N HIS A 277 4.03 12.43 27.81
CA HIS A 277 2.66 12.03 28.14
C HIS A 277 2.30 12.35 29.60
N ARG A 278 1.01 12.55 29.90
CA ARG A 278 0.49 12.65 31.27
C ARG A 278 -0.61 11.62 31.50
N LEU A 279 -0.44 10.78 32.52
CA LEU A 279 -1.36 9.68 32.85
C LEU A 279 -2.81 10.16 33.05
N GLY A 280 -3.75 9.41 32.49
CA GLY A 280 -5.17 9.70 32.43
C GLY A 280 -5.55 10.86 31.50
N VAL A 281 -4.62 11.43 30.72
CA VAL A 281 -4.90 12.52 29.77
C VAL A 281 -4.89 11.97 28.34
N PRO A 282 -6.00 12.08 27.58
CA PRO A 282 -6.02 11.73 26.16
C PRO A 282 -5.33 12.83 25.31
N ASP A 283 -4.02 12.95 25.48
CA ASP A 283 -3.14 13.92 24.87
C ASP A 283 -2.55 13.46 23.53
N TYR A 284 -1.68 14.30 22.95
CA TYR A 284 -1.02 14.02 21.68
C TYR A 284 0.00 12.87 21.77
N ALA A 285 0.69 12.72 22.91
CA ALA A 285 1.65 11.64 23.09
C ALA A 285 0.96 10.27 23.09
N LEU A 286 -0.20 10.17 23.75
CA LEU A 286 -1.04 8.97 23.71
C LEU A 286 -1.58 8.69 22.30
N ALA A 287 -2.03 9.71 21.56
CA ALA A 287 -2.49 9.54 20.18
C ALA A 287 -1.37 9.03 19.25
N LEU A 288 -0.12 9.47 19.47
CA LEU A 288 1.05 8.94 18.78
C LEU A 288 1.39 7.50 19.19
N ALA A 289 1.40 7.19 20.49
CA ALA A 289 1.67 5.84 21.00
C ALA A 289 0.64 4.82 20.49
N LEU A 290 -0.64 5.19 20.48
CA LEU A 290 -1.72 4.40 19.86
C LEU A 290 -1.49 4.19 18.36
N ARG A 291 -0.95 5.19 17.64
CA ARG A 291 -0.57 5.02 16.23
C ARG A 291 0.52 3.98 16.05
N THR A 292 1.52 3.99 16.93
CA THR A 292 2.65 3.05 16.92
C THR A 292 2.16 1.63 17.22
N PHE A 293 1.34 1.45 18.26
CA PHE A 293 0.67 0.18 18.57
C PHE A 293 -0.18 -0.33 17.39
N GLN A 294 -1.04 0.52 16.83
CA GLN A 294 -1.85 0.16 15.66
C GLN A 294 -0.99 -0.30 14.48
N ARG A 295 0.14 0.37 14.21
CA ARG A 295 1.08 -0.04 13.18
C ARG A 295 1.78 -1.37 13.50
N ARG A 296 2.27 -1.57 14.73
CA ARG A 296 2.93 -2.81 15.20
C ARG A 296 2.03 -4.04 15.01
N HIS A 297 0.72 -3.88 15.18
CA HIS A 297 -0.24 -4.97 15.06
C HIS A 297 -1.08 -4.92 13.76
N LYS A 298 -0.59 -4.19 12.74
CA LYS A 298 -1.20 -4.05 11.39
C LYS A 298 -2.68 -3.58 11.38
N ILE A 299 -3.08 -2.82 12.40
CA ILE A 299 -4.44 -2.27 12.57
C ILE A 299 -4.59 -1.00 11.73
N MET A 300 -5.46 -1.06 10.73
CA MET A 300 -5.70 0.01 9.76
C MET A 300 -6.67 1.07 10.30
N ASP A 301 -6.23 1.84 11.31
CA ASP A 301 -7.08 2.83 12.00
C ASP A 301 -6.43 4.22 12.14
N THR A 302 -7.21 5.20 12.62
CA THR A 302 -6.88 6.63 12.71
C THR A 302 -6.57 7.12 14.14
N GLN A 303 -5.71 6.42 14.89
CA GLN A 303 -5.34 6.78 16.28
C GLN A 303 -6.53 6.74 17.25
N THR A 304 -7.59 6.02 16.86
CA THR A 304 -8.84 5.89 17.61
C THR A 304 -8.89 4.57 18.37
N LEU A 305 -9.61 4.53 19.48
CA LEU A 305 -9.97 3.28 20.16
C LEU A 305 -11.17 2.63 19.45
N SER A 306 -10.98 2.23 18.19
CA SER A 306 -11.92 1.39 17.45
C SER A 306 -12.08 0.02 18.11
N SER A 307 -13.13 -0.74 17.74
CA SER A 307 -13.31 -2.11 18.25
C SER A 307 -12.06 -2.95 17.98
N LYS A 308 -11.54 -2.94 16.75
CA LYS A 308 -10.29 -3.64 16.35
C LYS A 308 -9.07 -3.26 17.20
N THR A 309 -8.96 -2.00 17.59
CA THR A 309 -7.87 -1.54 18.49
C THR A 309 -8.07 -2.10 19.90
N LEU A 310 -9.29 -2.07 20.41
CA LEU A 310 -9.64 -2.59 21.75
C LEU A 310 -9.55 -4.13 21.82
N GLU A 311 -9.96 -4.82 20.76
CA GLU A 311 -9.80 -6.27 20.57
C GLU A 311 -8.33 -6.66 20.63
N ALA A 312 -7.43 -5.91 19.98
CA ALA A 312 -5.99 -6.13 20.09
C ALA A 312 -5.44 -5.82 21.49
N PHE A 313 -5.94 -4.79 22.16
CA PHE A 313 -5.59 -4.50 23.57
C PHE A 313 -6.10 -5.56 24.55
N ALA A 314 -7.12 -6.34 24.20
CA ALA A 314 -7.64 -7.44 25.01
C ALA A 314 -6.82 -8.75 24.88
N LYS A 315 -6.03 -8.91 23.81
CA LYS A 315 -5.13 -10.06 23.61
C LYS A 315 -3.88 -9.98 24.47
N SER A 316 -3.36 -11.11 24.91
CA SER A 316 -2.04 -11.22 25.55
C SER A 316 -0.90 -10.76 24.61
N PRO A 317 0.31 -10.48 25.15
CA PRO A 317 1.50 -10.24 24.31
C PRO A 317 1.77 -11.40 23.35
N ALA A 318 1.82 -12.63 23.88
CA ALA A 318 2.09 -13.85 23.10
C ALA A 318 1.14 -14.01 21.91
N GLU A 319 -0.17 -13.79 22.08
CA GLU A 319 -1.12 -13.83 20.95
C GLU A 319 -0.87 -12.74 19.89
N LEU A 320 -0.45 -11.53 20.29
CA LEU A 320 -0.18 -10.44 19.36
C LEU A 320 1.14 -10.63 18.60
N ASP A 321 2.12 -11.22 19.26
CA ASP A 321 3.46 -11.49 18.73
C ASP A 321 3.44 -12.75 17.83
N TYR A 322 2.75 -13.82 18.23
CA TYR A 322 2.41 -14.94 17.32
C TYR A 322 1.63 -14.45 16.10
N ALA A 323 0.60 -13.62 16.30
CA ALA A 323 -0.12 -13.02 15.18
C ALA A 323 0.75 -12.10 14.30
N ALA A 324 1.91 -11.62 14.77
CA ALA A 324 2.89 -10.91 13.94
C ALA A 324 3.73 -11.89 13.10
N LEU A 325 4.27 -12.95 13.73
CA LEU A 325 4.95 -14.05 13.04
C LEU A 325 4.08 -14.63 11.91
N LEU A 326 2.82 -14.94 12.19
CA LEU A 326 1.86 -15.43 11.19
C LEU A 326 1.70 -14.50 9.99
N ARG A 327 1.74 -13.17 10.18
CA ARG A 327 1.62 -12.20 9.08
C ARG A 327 2.87 -12.13 8.21
N VAL A 328 4.05 -12.41 8.78
CA VAL A 328 5.31 -12.53 8.02
C VAL A 328 5.31 -13.84 7.23
N LEU A 329 5.11 -14.97 7.90
CA LEU A 329 5.08 -16.31 7.29
C LEU A 329 4.07 -16.39 6.14
N ARG A 330 2.81 -15.99 6.39
CA ARG A 330 1.75 -15.89 5.36
C ARG A 330 2.22 -15.10 4.14
N ARG A 331 2.95 -13.99 4.34
CA ARG A 331 3.39 -13.14 3.23
C ARG A 331 4.50 -13.78 2.41
N ARG A 332 5.42 -14.51 3.04
CA ARG A 332 6.47 -15.28 2.35
C ARG A 332 5.84 -16.41 1.54
N LEU A 333 4.98 -17.20 2.19
CA LEU A 333 4.20 -18.28 1.61
C LEU A 333 3.42 -17.87 0.35
N THR A 334 2.61 -16.79 0.42
CA THR A 334 1.80 -16.37 -0.75
C THR A 334 2.64 -15.93 -1.96
N ASP A 335 3.84 -15.38 -1.73
CA ASP A 335 4.75 -14.90 -2.78
C ASP A 335 5.56 -16.06 -3.40
N ALA A 336 5.84 -17.09 -2.60
CA ALA A 336 6.48 -18.34 -3.01
C ALA A 336 5.50 -19.26 -3.77
N ALA A 337 4.39 -19.65 -3.14
CA ALA A 337 3.41 -20.59 -3.68
C ALA A 337 2.62 -20.04 -4.88
N GLY A 338 2.57 -18.71 -5.06
CA GLY A 338 1.83 -18.06 -6.13
C GLY A 338 0.32 -18.15 -5.93
N ILE A 339 -0.18 -17.77 -4.76
CA ILE A 339 -1.63 -17.83 -4.45
C ILE A 339 -2.17 -16.49 -3.94
N ILE A 340 -3.47 -16.24 -4.12
CA ILE A 340 -4.06 -14.93 -3.84
C ILE A 340 -5.36 -14.96 -3.03
N GLU A 341 -6.14 -16.03 -3.12
CA GLU A 341 -7.45 -16.24 -2.51
C GLU A 341 -7.34 -16.11 -0.99
N ASP A 342 -7.91 -15.02 -0.46
CA ASP A 342 -7.89 -14.69 0.96
C ASP A 342 -9.27 -14.86 1.64
N GLY A 343 -10.22 -15.45 0.92
CA GLY A 343 -11.62 -15.63 1.35
C GLY A 343 -12.51 -14.40 1.14
N SER A 344 -12.00 -13.31 0.54
CA SER A 344 -12.78 -12.07 0.35
C SER A 344 -13.94 -12.17 -0.65
N VAL A 345 -14.02 -13.26 -1.43
CA VAL A 345 -15.10 -13.51 -2.40
C VAL A 345 -16.34 -14.15 -1.78
N GLY A 346 -16.22 -14.74 -0.58
CA GLY A 346 -17.30 -15.48 0.08
C GLY A 346 -17.55 -16.86 -0.53
N SER A 347 -18.74 -17.41 -0.30
CA SER A 347 -19.15 -18.70 -0.85
C SER A 347 -19.51 -18.56 -2.33
N VAL A 348 -18.50 -18.70 -3.20
CA VAL A 348 -18.67 -18.78 -4.65
C VAL A 348 -18.29 -20.18 -5.10
N SER A 349 -19.10 -20.77 -5.98
CA SER A 349 -18.88 -22.12 -6.50
C SER A 349 -18.50 -22.10 -7.98
N TYR A 350 -17.85 -23.16 -8.46
CA TYR A 350 -17.46 -23.35 -9.86
C TYR A 350 -17.54 -24.83 -10.23
N ARG A 351 -17.73 -25.14 -11.52
CA ARG A 351 -17.69 -26.52 -12.03
C ARG A 351 -16.26 -26.96 -12.31
N GLY A 352 -15.80 -28.01 -11.64
CA GLY A 352 -14.46 -28.59 -11.75
C GLY A 352 -14.24 -29.41 -13.01
N ARG A 353 -13.06 -30.03 -13.16
CA ARG A 353 -12.69 -30.91 -14.28
C ARG A 353 -13.51 -32.20 -14.30
N ASP A 354 -13.70 -32.78 -13.12
CA ASP A 354 -14.62 -33.89 -12.79
C ASP A 354 -16.08 -33.64 -13.22
N GLY A 355 -16.47 -32.37 -13.38
CA GLY A 355 -17.85 -31.98 -13.67
C GLY A 355 -18.67 -31.69 -12.41
N GLU A 356 -18.11 -31.86 -11.22
CA GLU A 356 -18.75 -31.56 -9.93
C GLU A 356 -18.69 -30.05 -9.60
N THR A 357 -19.41 -29.65 -8.55
CA THR A 357 -19.46 -28.25 -8.09
C THR A 357 -18.57 -28.04 -6.87
N HIS A 358 -17.47 -27.32 -7.06
CA HIS A 358 -16.47 -27.01 -6.04
C HIS A 358 -16.67 -25.60 -5.48
N GLN A 359 -16.17 -25.34 -4.26
CA GLN A 359 -16.15 -23.99 -3.69
C GLN A 359 -14.79 -23.30 -3.96
N VAL A 360 -14.81 -21.99 -4.21
CA VAL A 360 -13.59 -21.16 -4.21
C VAL A 360 -13.09 -21.03 -2.77
N THR A 361 -12.14 -21.89 -2.40
CA THR A 361 -11.62 -21.95 -1.03
C THR A 361 -10.63 -20.82 -0.73
N ASN A 362 -10.46 -20.51 0.57
CA ASN A 362 -9.44 -19.59 1.05
C ASN A 362 -8.06 -20.26 1.01
N LEU A 363 -7.46 -20.39 -0.18
CA LEU A 363 -6.17 -21.07 -0.36
C LEU A 363 -5.10 -20.47 0.55
N THR A 364 -5.09 -19.15 0.75
CA THR A 364 -4.13 -18.54 1.66
C THR A 364 -4.28 -19.03 3.10
N ALA A 365 -5.49 -19.29 3.59
CA ALA A 365 -5.70 -19.87 4.91
C ALA A 365 -5.29 -21.36 4.94
N ARG A 366 -5.73 -22.16 3.96
CA ARG A 366 -5.43 -23.60 3.85
C ARG A 366 -3.92 -23.87 3.78
N PHE A 367 -3.20 -23.16 2.90
CA PHE A 367 -1.76 -23.28 2.75
C PHE A 367 -1.01 -22.79 3.99
N ASN A 368 -1.50 -21.71 4.63
CA ASN A 368 -0.87 -21.21 5.85
C ASN A 368 -1.07 -22.17 7.03
N GLN A 369 -2.19 -22.89 7.10
CA GLN A 369 -2.37 -23.94 8.10
C GLN A 369 -1.36 -25.08 7.90
N ALA A 370 -1.18 -25.56 6.67
CA ALA A 370 -0.19 -26.59 6.35
C ALA A 370 1.24 -26.14 6.70
N LEU A 371 1.64 -24.93 6.30
CA LEU A 371 2.93 -24.34 6.68
C LEU A 371 3.15 -24.33 8.20
N LEU A 372 2.14 -23.93 8.98
CA LEU A 372 2.24 -23.89 10.44
C LEU A 372 2.32 -25.27 11.07
N GLN A 373 1.63 -26.27 10.52
CA GLN A 373 1.75 -27.66 10.95
C GLN A 373 3.16 -28.19 10.67
N SER A 374 3.69 -27.99 9.46
CA SER A 374 5.07 -28.38 9.10
C SER A 374 6.13 -27.71 9.98
N LEU A 375 5.95 -26.43 10.35
CA LEU A 375 6.88 -25.70 11.22
C LEU A 375 6.69 -25.96 12.72
N GLY A 376 5.70 -26.75 13.14
CA GLY A 376 5.37 -26.94 14.57
C GLY A 376 4.81 -25.67 15.25
N LEU A 377 4.26 -24.73 14.48
CA LEU A 377 3.79 -23.41 14.90
C LEU A 377 2.26 -23.35 15.01
N VAL A 378 1.64 -24.23 15.79
CA VAL A 378 0.17 -24.37 15.83
C VAL A 378 -0.48 -23.34 16.78
N THR A 379 0.21 -22.98 17.86
CA THR A 379 -0.30 -22.17 18.97
C THR A 379 0.59 -20.96 19.29
N PRO A 380 0.10 -19.96 20.06
CA PRO A 380 0.92 -18.84 20.50
C PRO A 380 2.12 -19.21 21.39
N ARG A 381 2.15 -20.41 21.98
CA ARG A 381 3.27 -20.86 22.83
C ARG A 381 4.50 -21.25 22.01
N ASP A 382 4.26 -21.74 20.79
CA ASP A 382 5.28 -22.34 19.93
C ASP A 382 6.16 -21.27 19.25
N ALA A 383 5.65 -20.03 19.18
CA ALA A 383 6.30 -18.89 18.54
C ALA A 383 7.68 -18.55 19.13
N GLN A 384 7.84 -18.61 20.46
CA GLN A 384 9.10 -18.27 21.12
C GLN A 384 10.15 -19.37 20.97
N PRO A 385 9.87 -20.66 21.25
CA PRO A 385 10.80 -21.77 20.98
C PRO A 385 11.23 -21.83 19.51
N PHE A 386 10.28 -21.65 18.57
CA PHE A 386 10.61 -21.59 17.15
C PHE A 386 11.63 -20.50 16.84
N LEU A 387 11.39 -19.26 17.29
CA LEU A 387 12.29 -18.13 17.02
C LEU A 387 13.68 -18.31 17.67
N ALA A 388 13.75 -18.88 18.88
CA ALA A 388 15.02 -19.20 19.52
C ALA A 388 15.80 -20.31 18.75
N SER A 389 15.11 -21.28 18.15
CA SER A 389 15.77 -22.31 17.34
C SER A 389 16.43 -21.78 16.05
N LEU A 390 16.15 -20.53 15.67
CA LEU A 390 16.76 -19.83 14.53
C LEU A 390 18.10 -19.16 14.87
N ASP A 391 18.49 -19.06 16.14
CA ASP A 391 19.77 -18.46 16.53
C ASP A 391 20.99 -19.29 16.02
N SER A 392 20.74 -20.56 15.64
CA SER A 392 21.69 -21.47 14.99
C SER A 392 21.69 -21.42 13.45
N VAL A 393 20.93 -20.49 12.84
CA VAL A 393 20.68 -20.46 11.38
C VAL A 393 21.16 -19.14 10.77
N ASP A 394 21.79 -19.19 9.60
CA ASP A 394 22.05 -17.99 8.79
C ASP A 394 20.74 -17.41 8.23
N LEU A 395 20.12 -16.53 9.00
CA LEU A 395 18.92 -15.79 8.60
C LEU A 395 19.13 -14.90 7.37
N SER A 396 20.36 -14.63 6.92
CA SER A 396 20.60 -13.89 5.67
C SER A 396 20.26 -14.72 4.42
N ARG A 397 20.21 -16.06 4.53
CA ARG A 397 19.96 -17.01 3.43
C ARG A 397 18.92 -18.09 3.75
N PHE A 398 18.18 -17.94 4.85
CA PHE A 398 17.26 -18.96 5.35
C PHE A 398 16.10 -19.30 4.38
N LEU A 399 16.23 -20.46 3.72
CA LEU A 399 15.20 -21.10 2.93
C LEU A 399 14.62 -22.29 3.70
N VAL A 400 13.30 -22.47 3.62
CA VAL A 400 12.61 -23.66 4.13
C VAL A 400 11.80 -24.34 3.04
N ALA A 401 11.70 -25.66 3.08
CA ALA A 401 10.84 -26.44 2.21
C ALA A 401 9.73 -27.10 3.04
N VAL A 402 8.49 -26.97 2.60
CA VAL A 402 7.32 -27.63 3.22
C VAL A 402 6.43 -28.25 2.15
N ARG A 403 5.79 -29.37 2.46
CA ARG A 403 4.73 -29.92 1.62
C ARG A 403 3.48 -29.06 1.78
N LEU A 404 2.92 -28.60 0.66
CA LEU A 404 1.72 -27.77 0.63
C LEU A 404 0.57 -28.56 -0.02
N PRO A 405 -0.69 -28.26 0.32
CA PRO A 405 -1.84 -28.92 -0.31
C PRO A 405 -1.92 -28.60 -1.80
N ASP A 406 -2.56 -29.47 -2.56
CA ASP A 406 -2.78 -29.21 -3.99
C ASP A 406 -3.57 -27.93 -4.26
N LYS A 407 -3.20 -27.29 -5.36
CA LYS A 407 -3.94 -26.15 -5.92
C LYS A 407 -5.18 -26.66 -6.65
N PRO A 408 -6.29 -25.89 -6.66
CA PRO A 408 -7.46 -26.20 -7.48
C PRO A 408 -7.12 -26.38 -8.97
N ASP A 409 -7.93 -27.17 -9.66
CA ASP A 409 -7.79 -27.52 -11.07
C ASP A 409 -7.80 -26.34 -12.06
N TYR A 410 -8.27 -25.16 -11.64
CA TYR A 410 -8.19 -23.90 -12.39
C TYR A 410 -6.82 -23.19 -12.31
N TYR A 411 -5.86 -23.70 -11.54
CA TYR A 411 -4.49 -23.20 -11.49
C TYR A 411 -3.62 -23.74 -12.62
N SER A 412 -2.76 -22.87 -13.14
CA SER A 412 -1.73 -23.17 -14.13
C SER A 412 -0.63 -22.11 -14.07
N ASP A 413 0.50 -22.33 -14.75
CA ASP A 413 1.53 -21.30 -14.90
C ASP A 413 1.06 -20.11 -15.76
N HIS A 414 0.03 -20.31 -16.58
CA HIS A 414 -0.56 -19.31 -17.46
C HIS A 414 -2.08 -19.24 -17.27
N MET A 415 -2.51 -18.40 -16.35
CA MET A 415 -3.92 -18.20 -16.02
C MET A 415 -4.53 -17.08 -16.89
N PRO A 416 -5.73 -17.28 -17.48
CA PRO A 416 -6.46 -16.25 -18.21
C PRO A 416 -7.11 -15.24 -17.24
N LEU A 417 -6.27 -14.41 -16.62
CA LEU A 417 -6.68 -13.42 -15.62
C LEU A 417 -7.37 -12.20 -16.25
N ARG A 418 -8.37 -11.66 -15.55
CA ARG A 418 -8.98 -10.34 -15.83
C ARG A 418 -9.32 -9.59 -14.52
N VAL A 419 -9.33 -8.26 -14.57
CA VAL A 419 -9.72 -7.41 -13.43
C VAL A 419 -11.03 -6.68 -13.72
N GLU A 420 -11.89 -6.59 -12.72
CA GLU A 420 -13.05 -5.71 -12.73
C GLU A 420 -12.97 -4.69 -11.60
N ILE A 421 -13.45 -3.48 -11.85
CA ILE A 421 -13.51 -2.42 -10.84
C ILE A 421 -14.92 -1.85 -10.79
N ASP A 422 -15.68 -2.21 -9.76
CA ASP A 422 -16.89 -1.49 -9.39
C ASP A 422 -16.50 -0.18 -8.69
N ARG A 423 -17.01 0.94 -9.23
CA ARG A 423 -16.81 2.26 -8.67
C ARG A 423 -17.66 2.51 -7.41
N GLY A 424 -18.63 1.65 -7.10
CA GLY A 424 -19.55 1.86 -5.99
C GLY A 424 -20.35 3.15 -6.17
N THR A 425 -20.66 3.86 -5.08
CA THR A 425 -21.36 5.14 -5.15
C THR A 425 -20.45 6.27 -5.66
N VAL A 426 -20.87 6.93 -6.75
CA VAL A 426 -20.18 8.05 -7.42
C VAL A 426 -20.97 9.33 -7.24
N TRP A 427 -20.29 10.45 -6.97
CA TRP A 427 -20.87 11.78 -6.83
C TRP A 427 -20.19 12.76 -7.79
N TYR A 428 -20.91 13.33 -8.75
CA TYR A 428 -20.38 14.34 -9.67
C TYR A 428 -20.68 15.79 -9.24
N ASP A 429 -21.75 16.03 -8.49
CA ASP A 429 -22.13 17.37 -8.00
C ASP A 429 -21.00 18.06 -7.22
N PHE A 430 -20.92 19.40 -7.29
CA PHE A 430 -19.91 20.15 -6.54
C PHE A 430 -20.12 20.00 -5.02
N PRO A 431 -19.09 19.71 -4.18
CA PRO A 431 -19.29 19.37 -2.77
C PRO A 431 -19.58 20.56 -1.85
N TRP A 432 -19.80 21.76 -2.37
CA TRP A 432 -20.08 22.97 -1.58
C TRP A 432 -21.27 23.73 -2.15
N ARG A 433 -22.08 24.29 -1.25
CA ARG A 433 -23.12 25.28 -1.58
C ARG A 433 -22.48 26.67 -1.72
N ASN A 434 -23.21 27.60 -2.35
CA ASN A 434 -22.76 28.98 -2.57
C ASN A 434 -22.36 29.71 -1.27
N ASN A 435 -23.00 29.38 -0.15
CA ASN A 435 -22.66 29.89 1.20
C ASN A 435 -21.40 29.25 1.83
N GLY A 436 -20.62 28.46 1.07
CA GLY A 436 -19.41 27.79 1.53
C GLY A 436 -19.63 26.55 2.41
N VAL A 437 -20.88 26.15 2.69
CA VAL A 437 -21.17 24.94 3.47
C VAL A 437 -20.95 23.69 2.62
N ARG A 438 -20.18 22.74 3.15
CA ARG A 438 -19.87 21.47 2.47
C ARG A 438 -21.06 20.51 2.49
N VAL A 439 -21.47 20.03 1.32
CA VAL A 439 -22.48 18.99 1.13
C VAL A 439 -21.90 17.61 1.51
N ARG A 440 -22.70 16.77 2.16
CA ARG A 440 -22.30 15.40 2.52
C ARG A 440 -22.44 14.47 1.31
N GLN A 441 -21.32 14.12 0.71
CA GLN A 441 -21.21 13.11 -0.36
C GLN A 441 -20.54 11.85 0.19
N LYS A 442 -21.34 11.01 0.85
CA LYS A 442 -20.88 9.73 1.40
C LYS A 442 -21.02 8.66 0.32
N ARG A 443 -20.03 7.80 0.18
CA ARG A 443 -20.13 6.57 -0.62
C ARG A 443 -20.87 5.53 0.21
N GLU A 444 -22.09 5.17 -0.16
CA GLU A 444 -22.82 4.13 0.56
C GLU A 444 -22.25 2.76 0.20
N ASN A 445 -22.20 2.48 -1.10
CA ASN A 445 -21.43 1.37 -1.66
C ASN A 445 -19.99 1.82 -1.87
N MET A 446 -19.03 1.08 -1.31
CA MET A 446 -17.60 1.36 -1.48
C MET A 446 -17.11 0.78 -2.81
N PRO A 447 -16.12 1.40 -3.47
CA PRO A 447 -15.53 0.83 -4.68
C PRO A 447 -14.78 -0.46 -4.36
N MET A 448 -14.92 -1.45 -5.22
CA MET A 448 -14.29 -2.77 -5.10
C MET A 448 -13.54 -3.10 -6.39
N MET A 449 -12.38 -3.75 -6.26
CA MET A 449 -11.70 -4.43 -7.34
C MET A 449 -11.87 -5.94 -7.15
N THR A 450 -12.22 -6.66 -8.21
CA THR A 450 -12.26 -8.13 -8.22
C THR A 450 -11.29 -8.66 -9.28
N LEU A 451 -10.43 -9.61 -8.89
CA LEU A 451 -9.61 -10.39 -9.82
C LEU A 451 -10.37 -11.69 -10.15
N TYR A 452 -10.44 -12.03 -11.44
CA TYR A 452 -11.01 -13.28 -11.92
C TYR A 452 -9.98 -14.07 -12.73
N THR A 453 -10.17 -15.39 -12.79
CA THR A 453 -9.63 -16.26 -13.84
C THR A 453 -10.77 -16.87 -14.65
N ARG A 454 -10.55 -17.11 -15.95
CA ARG A 454 -11.48 -17.85 -16.82
C ARG A 454 -11.16 -19.35 -16.74
N TYR A 455 -12.14 -20.21 -16.46
CA TYR A 455 -11.94 -21.66 -16.41
C TYR A 455 -13.22 -22.40 -16.85
N ARG A 456 -13.11 -23.34 -17.80
CA ARG A 456 -14.25 -24.08 -18.40
C ARG A 456 -15.47 -23.18 -18.63
N ASP A 457 -15.24 -22.09 -19.37
CA ASP A 457 -16.20 -21.02 -19.70
C ASP A 457 -16.92 -20.29 -18.55
N GLN A 458 -16.40 -20.42 -17.32
CA GLN A 458 -16.83 -19.68 -16.13
C GLN A 458 -15.79 -18.61 -15.77
N ASP A 459 -16.23 -17.54 -15.11
CA ASP A 459 -15.34 -16.55 -14.48
C ASP A 459 -15.29 -16.79 -12.97
N ILE A 460 -14.18 -17.31 -12.48
CA ILE A 460 -13.97 -17.63 -11.07
C ILE A 460 -13.34 -16.40 -10.37
N PRO A 461 -14.02 -15.74 -9.42
CA PRO A 461 -13.43 -14.63 -8.67
C PRO A 461 -12.43 -15.16 -7.64
N LEU A 462 -11.19 -14.69 -7.68
CA LEU A 462 -10.12 -15.12 -6.77
C LEU A 462 -10.06 -14.24 -5.51
N VAL A 463 -10.16 -12.91 -5.69
CA VAL A 463 -10.19 -11.93 -4.60
C VAL A 463 -11.08 -10.75 -4.91
N ARG A 464 -11.71 -10.18 -3.88
CA ARG A 464 -12.56 -8.97 -3.95
C ARG A 464 -12.16 -7.96 -2.89
N TRP A 465 -11.43 -6.92 -3.29
CA TRP A 465 -10.75 -6.00 -2.37
C TRP A 465 -11.23 -4.55 -2.50
N PRO A 466 -11.31 -3.79 -1.39
CA PRO A 466 -11.73 -2.39 -1.43
C PRO A 466 -10.69 -1.53 -2.15
N THR A 467 -11.16 -0.59 -2.96
CA THR A 467 -10.33 0.36 -3.69
C THR A 467 -10.87 1.78 -3.58
N THR A 468 -10.28 2.71 -4.32
CA THR A 468 -10.73 4.10 -4.38
C THR A 468 -11.10 4.51 -5.79
N ILE A 469 -11.82 5.63 -5.87
CA ILE A 469 -12.20 6.28 -7.12
C ILE A 469 -11.94 7.77 -7.02
N GLY A 470 -11.96 8.39 -8.20
CA GLY A 470 -11.97 9.82 -8.41
C GLY A 470 -13.03 10.60 -7.63
N GLY A 471 -12.79 11.89 -7.49
CA GLY A 471 -13.67 12.85 -6.82
C GLY A 471 -13.10 14.26 -6.94
N TRP A 472 -13.66 15.19 -6.15
CA TRP A 472 -13.27 16.59 -6.13
C TRP A 472 -11.96 16.85 -5.36
N HIS A 473 -10.97 17.45 -6.04
CA HIS A 473 -9.68 17.84 -5.46
C HIS A 473 -9.29 19.27 -5.81
N ALA A 474 -8.38 19.85 -5.02
CA ALA A 474 -7.77 21.12 -5.33
C ALA A 474 -6.60 20.93 -6.30
N GLU A 475 -6.57 21.71 -7.37
CA GLU A 475 -5.54 21.74 -8.41
C GLU A 475 -5.04 23.17 -8.63
N SER A 476 -3.87 23.33 -9.23
CA SER A 476 -3.30 24.62 -9.63
C SER A 476 -3.31 24.81 -11.16
N ALA A 477 -3.35 26.07 -11.60
CA ALA A 477 -3.05 26.45 -12.97
C ALA A 477 -1.54 26.41 -13.23
N GLY A 478 -0.96 25.22 -13.38
CA GLY A 478 0.49 25.03 -13.48
C GLY A 478 1.22 25.00 -12.13
N TYR A 479 2.54 24.76 -12.14
CA TYR A 479 3.34 24.49 -10.93
C TYR A 479 3.45 25.71 -10.00
N GLY A 480 2.47 25.87 -9.11
CA GLY A 480 2.38 27.00 -8.17
C GLY A 480 1.40 28.10 -8.58
N GLY A 481 0.64 27.92 -9.67
CA GLY A 481 -0.43 28.85 -10.06
C GLY A 481 -1.69 28.75 -9.19
N THR A 482 -2.64 29.66 -9.43
CA THR A 482 -3.90 29.81 -8.70
C THR A 482 -4.63 28.47 -8.49
N GLU A 483 -5.09 28.22 -7.27
CA GLU A 483 -5.76 26.97 -6.92
C GLU A 483 -7.28 27.01 -7.15
N PHE A 484 -7.81 26.01 -7.85
CA PHE A 484 -9.23 25.76 -8.11
C PHE A 484 -9.64 24.34 -7.68
N MET A 485 -10.94 24.09 -7.59
CA MET A 485 -11.49 22.74 -7.42
C MET A 485 -11.81 22.12 -8.78
N SER A 486 -11.46 20.85 -8.93
CA SER A 486 -11.54 20.09 -10.17
C SER A 486 -12.04 18.67 -9.88
N TYR A 487 -12.85 18.11 -10.78
CA TYR A 487 -13.29 16.72 -10.65
C TYR A 487 -12.27 15.79 -11.31
N LYS A 488 -11.62 14.94 -10.52
CA LYS A 488 -10.79 13.85 -11.05
C LYS A 488 -11.65 12.63 -11.23
N ASN A 489 -11.85 12.16 -12.45
CA ASN A 489 -12.69 10.98 -12.72
C ASN A 489 -11.87 9.68 -12.66
N SER A 490 -12.55 8.58 -12.34
CA SER A 490 -12.11 7.22 -12.69
C SER A 490 -12.94 6.79 -13.90
N ASP A 491 -12.36 6.92 -15.10
CA ASP A 491 -13.09 6.71 -16.34
C ASP A 491 -13.53 5.26 -16.54
N ILE A 492 -14.72 5.07 -17.11
CA ILE A 492 -15.37 3.75 -17.27
C ILE A 492 -14.94 3.01 -18.55
N GLY A 493 -15.30 1.73 -18.62
CA GLY A 493 -15.16 0.86 -19.79
C GLY A 493 -13.88 0.02 -19.81
N LYS A 494 -13.69 -0.70 -20.92
CA LYS A 494 -12.55 -1.59 -21.15
C LYS A 494 -11.22 -0.82 -21.16
N ARG A 495 -10.22 -1.38 -20.50
CA ARG A 495 -8.82 -0.94 -20.38
C ARG A 495 -7.93 -2.18 -20.41
N VAL A 496 -6.63 -1.98 -20.51
CA VAL A 496 -5.64 -3.04 -20.25
C VAL A 496 -4.52 -2.51 -19.37
N ILE A 497 -3.76 -3.43 -18.76
CA ILE A 497 -2.47 -3.17 -18.13
C ILE A 497 -1.40 -3.92 -18.95
N ARG A 498 -0.56 -3.17 -19.65
CA ARG A 498 0.72 -3.66 -20.20
C ARG A 498 1.83 -3.52 -19.16
N ASP A 499 2.02 -2.31 -18.66
CA ASP A 499 3.12 -2.00 -17.76
C ASP A 499 2.73 -2.18 -16.29
N VAL A 500 3.44 -3.09 -15.61
CA VAL A 500 3.50 -3.18 -14.14
C VAL A 500 4.85 -2.61 -13.71
N VAL A 501 4.82 -1.49 -12.96
CA VAL A 501 6.03 -0.81 -12.50
C VAL A 501 6.17 -0.96 -10.99
N ALA A 502 7.21 -1.66 -10.56
CA ALA A 502 7.59 -1.83 -9.18
C ALA A 502 8.47 -0.66 -8.69
N ALA A 503 8.32 -0.33 -7.41
CA ALA A 503 8.87 0.86 -6.76
C ALA A 503 8.77 2.15 -7.62
N PRO A 504 7.57 2.51 -8.12
CA PRO A 504 7.41 3.59 -9.09
C PRO A 504 7.68 4.97 -8.48
N VAL A 505 8.29 5.84 -9.29
CA VAL A 505 8.40 7.27 -9.00
C VAL A 505 7.15 7.97 -9.51
N TRP A 506 6.46 8.70 -8.62
CA TRP A 506 5.37 9.57 -9.01
C TRP A 506 5.93 10.86 -9.62
N LEU A 507 5.65 11.06 -10.91
CA LEU A 507 5.91 12.30 -11.62
C LEU A 507 4.68 13.21 -11.44
N PRO A 508 4.74 14.27 -10.61
CA PRO A 508 3.58 15.10 -10.33
C PRO A 508 3.20 15.89 -11.60
N PRO A 509 1.92 15.93 -12.02
CA PRO A 509 1.51 16.74 -13.15
C PRO A 509 1.61 18.25 -12.84
N PRO A 510 1.69 19.12 -13.86
CA PRO A 510 1.72 20.58 -13.70
C PRO A 510 0.59 21.15 -12.84
N SER A 511 -0.58 20.49 -12.81
CA SER A 511 -1.71 20.91 -11.98
C SER A 511 -1.56 20.61 -10.48
N THR A 512 -0.44 20.02 -10.05
CA THR A 512 -0.18 19.72 -8.63
C THR A 512 0.23 21.00 -7.88
N PRO A 513 -0.50 21.41 -6.82
CA PRO A 513 -0.14 22.63 -6.09
C PRO A 513 1.22 22.50 -5.39
N GLY A 514 2.17 23.40 -5.66
CA GLY A 514 3.56 23.24 -5.21
C GLY A 514 3.75 23.02 -3.70
N ARG A 515 2.90 23.62 -2.85
CA ARG A 515 2.89 23.40 -1.39
C ARG A 515 2.60 21.95 -0.97
N THR A 516 1.96 21.13 -1.82
CA THR A 516 1.76 19.69 -1.52
C THR A 516 3.04 18.89 -1.74
N LEU A 517 3.96 19.38 -2.58
CA LEU A 517 5.21 18.71 -2.96
C LEU A 517 6.39 18.98 -2.02
N VAL A 518 6.27 19.92 -1.07
CA VAL A 518 7.33 20.26 -0.10
C VAL A 518 6.96 19.95 1.35
N LYS A 519 7.92 19.55 2.18
CA LYS A 519 7.79 19.41 3.64
C LYS A 519 8.79 20.33 4.34
N LEU A 520 8.44 20.74 5.55
CA LEU A 520 9.37 21.40 6.46
C LEU A 520 10.12 20.31 7.25
N LYS A 521 11.44 20.23 7.11
CA LYS A 521 12.30 19.30 7.86
C LYS A 521 13.10 20.07 8.90
N LYS A 522 13.04 19.64 10.17
CA LYS A 522 13.93 20.12 11.23
C LYS A 522 15.31 19.49 11.03
N LYS A 523 16.39 20.28 11.08
CA LYS A 523 17.78 19.77 11.11
C LYS A 523 18.26 19.64 12.56
N LYS A 524 19.34 18.87 12.80
CA LYS A 524 19.91 18.62 14.14
C LYS A 524 20.22 19.91 14.94
N ARG A 525 20.53 21.04 14.27
CA ARG A 525 20.77 22.37 14.90
C ARG A 525 19.52 23.27 15.00
N GLY A 526 18.33 22.71 15.23
CA GLY A 526 17.06 23.44 15.43
C GLY A 526 16.46 24.16 14.20
N ARG A 527 17.28 24.65 13.27
CA ARG A 527 16.84 25.32 12.03
C ARG A 527 15.96 24.40 11.18
N ALA A 528 14.77 24.87 10.83
CA ALA A 528 13.83 24.17 9.95
C ALA A 528 14.00 24.64 8.50
N MET A 529 14.01 23.72 7.55
CA MET A 529 14.20 24.01 6.12
C MET A 529 13.14 23.32 5.28
N TRP A 530 12.61 24.04 4.29
CA TRP A 530 11.73 23.45 3.28
C TRP A 530 12.54 22.57 2.33
N GLU A 531 12.03 21.36 2.05
CA GLU A 531 12.59 20.41 1.09
C GLU A 531 11.48 19.70 0.31
N LEU A 532 11.82 19.06 -0.81
CA LEU A 532 10.87 18.20 -1.53
C LEU A 532 10.47 16.99 -0.68
N LYS A 533 9.18 16.62 -0.73
CA LYS A 533 8.65 15.37 -0.18
C LYS A 533 9.12 14.17 -1.03
N ARG A 534 10.40 13.81 -0.94
CA ARG A 534 10.97 12.63 -1.62
C ARG A 534 10.22 11.36 -1.25
N ASP A 535 9.70 11.26 -0.03
CA ASP A 535 8.83 10.17 0.42
C ASP A 535 7.48 10.09 -0.32
N LEU A 536 6.93 11.21 -0.79
CA LEU A 536 5.71 11.26 -1.61
C LEU A 536 6.00 11.02 -3.10
N LEU A 537 7.15 11.50 -3.59
CA LEU A 537 7.58 11.37 -4.98
C LEU A 537 8.09 9.95 -5.29
N GLY A 538 8.65 9.26 -4.30
CA GLY A 538 9.21 7.93 -4.46
C GLY A 538 10.64 7.92 -5.05
N PRO A 539 11.19 6.73 -5.30
CA PRO A 539 10.54 5.42 -5.19
C PRO A 539 10.27 5.02 -3.72
N GLY A 540 9.26 4.16 -3.49
CA GLY A 540 9.10 3.45 -2.21
C GLY A 540 7.72 3.49 -1.56
N HIS A 541 7.59 2.81 -0.41
CA HIS A 541 6.30 2.52 0.23
C HIS A 541 5.44 3.74 0.59
N ARG A 542 6.04 4.92 0.74
CA ARG A 542 5.31 6.19 0.98
C ARG A 542 4.93 6.99 -0.26
N SER A 543 5.43 6.59 -1.44
CA SER A 543 5.15 7.20 -2.74
C SER A 543 3.65 7.38 -2.94
N ALA A 544 3.26 8.38 -3.72
CA ALA A 544 1.87 8.53 -4.17
C ALA A 544 1.36 7.27 -4.89
N TYR A 545 2.26 6.48 -5.48
CA TYR A 545 2.01 5.16 -6.09
C TYR A 545 2.37 3.94 -5.21
N GLY A 546 2.92 4.15 -4.01
CA GLY A 546 3.32 3.07 -3.11
C GLY A 546 4.42 2.17 -3.69
N LEU A 547 4.34 0.87 -3.39
CA LEU A 547 5.35 -0.12 -3.80
C LEU A 547 5.23 -0.62 -5.25
N VAL A 548 4.07 -0.47 -5.90
CA VAL A 548 3.83 -0.93 -7.28
C VAL A 548 2.62 -0.20 -7.88
N ALA A 549 2.65 0.03 -9.20
CA ALA A 549 1.52 0.51 -9.98
C ALA A 549 1.37 -0.26 -11.31
N GLY A 550 0.15 -0.72 -11.61
CA GLY A 550 -0.26 -1.17 -12.93
C GLY A 550 -0.91 -0.02 -13.72
N TYR A 551 -0.51 0.14 -14.98
CA TYR A 551 -0.85 1.29 -15.82
C TYR A 551 -2.10 0.99 -16.65
N LEU A 552 -3.25 1.59 -16.29
CA LEU A 552 -4.52 1.38 -17.00
C LEU A 552 -4.58 2.30 -18.22
N VAL A 553 -4.44 1.70 -19.39
CA VAL A 553 -4.48 2.39 -20.69
C VAL A 553 -5.68 1.93 -21.50
N ILE A 554 -6.16 2.79 -22.40
CA ILE A 554 -7.12 2.41 -23.44
C ILE A 554 -6.29 1.84 -24.59
N PRO A 555 -6.51 0.56 -25.02
CA PRO A 555 -5.86 0.02 -26.20
C PRO A 555 -6.05 0.94 -27.41
N GLY A 556 -4.94 1.22 -28.10
CA GLY A 556 -5.00 1.88 -29.41
C GLY A 556 -5.76 1.04 -30.44
N LYS A 557 -6.33 1.70 -31.45
CA LYS A 557 -6.93 1.06 -32.63
C LYS A 557 -6.18 1.51 -33.89
N ASN A 558 -6.20 0.69 -34.93
CA ASN A 558 -5.69 1.01 -36.28
C ASN A 558 -4.24 1.53 -36.23
N ARG A 559 -3.32 0.72 -35.67
CA ARG A 559 -1.89 1.02 -35.45
C ARG A 559 -1.56 2.25 -34.58
N ARG A 560 -2.55 2.98 -34.05
CA ARG A 560 -2.30 4.06 -33.07
C ARG A 560 -1.85 3.45 -31.73
N GLY A 561 -0.97 4.15 -31.03
CA GLY A 561 -0.54 3.77 -29.68
C GLY A 561 -1.67 3.84 -28.64
N ASP A 562 -1.44 3.20 -27.50
CA ASP A 562 -2.35 3.21 -26.36
C ASP A 562 -2.55 4.63 -25.79
N TYR A 563 -3.78 4.92 -25.32
CA TYR A 563 -4.11 6.20 -24.71
C TYR A 563 -4.13 6.13 -23.18
N ASP A 564 -3.21 6.84 -22.54
CA ASP A 564 -3.04 6.91 -21.09
C ASP A 564 -3.75 8.14 -20.50
N ARG A 565 -4.72 7.91 -19.60
CA ARG A 565 -5.45 8.95 -18.86
C ARG A 565 -4.91 9.20 -17.46
N GLY A 566 -3.74 8.67 -17.12
CA GLY A 566 -3.12 8.79 -15.80
C GLY A 566 -3.75 7.91 -14.70
N ILE A 567 -4.64 6.97 -15.07
CA ILE A 567 -5.33 6.08 -14.13
C ILE A 567 -4.46 4.85 -13.85
N ARG A 568 -4.31 4.50 -12.57
CA ARG A 568 -3.47 3.37 -12.09
C ARG A 568 -4.21 2.51 -11.08
N ILE A 569 -3.96 1.21 -11.05
CA ILE A 569 -4.15 0.38 -9.83
C ILE A 569 -2.81 0.44 -9.10
N HIS A 570 -2.78 0.91 -7.85
CA HIS A 570 -1.50 1.12 -7.17
C HIS A 570 -1.62 1.10 -5.64
N GLY A 571 -0.46 0.98 -4.98
CA GLY A 571 -0.36 1.00 -3.53
C GLY A 571 -0.53 2.40 -2.93
N SER A 572 -0.96 2.49 -1.68
CA SER A 572 -1.04 3.78 -0.98
C SER A 572 -0.61 3.70 0.47
N SER A 573 0.23 4.67 0.85
CA SER A 573 0.57 4.99 2.24
C SER A 573 -0.57 5.64 3.02
N ASN A 574 -1.63 6.10 2.34
CA ASN A 574 -2.84 6.60 2.99
C ASN A 574 -3.95 5.53 2.98
N TYR A 575 -3.71 4.43 3.71
CA TYR A 575 -4.67 3.31 3.83
C TYR A 575 -6.06 3.77 4.30
N THR A 576 -6.15 4.85 5.08
CA THR A 576 -7.43 5.42 5.54
C THR A 576 -8.32 5.91 4.39
N SER A 577 -7.75 6.27 3.24
CA SER A 577 -8.52 6.69 2.06
C SER A 577 -9.29 5.54 1.41
N ILE A 578 -8.84 4.29 1.63
CA ILE A 578 -9.43 3.07 1.10
C ILE A 578 -10.67 2.67 1.90
N THR A 579 -10.63 2.83 3.23
CA THR A 579 -11.72 2.41 4.13
C THR A 579 -12.72 3.55 4.46
N ASN A 580 -12.36 4.82 4.25
CA ASN A 580 -13.20 5.95 4.58
C ASN A 580 -14.25 6.25 3.49
N LYS A 581 -15.54 6.11 3.82
CA LYS A 581 -16.69 6.42 2.95
C LYS A 581 -16.76 7.87 2.43
N ARG A 582 -15.92 8.79 2.93
CA ARG A 582 -15.84 10.23 2.50
C ARG A 582 -14.53 10.61 1.80
N ALA A 583 -13.60 9.68 1.62
CA ALA A 583 -12.32 9.91 0.95
C ALA A 583 -12.40 9.56 -0.54
N PHE A 584 -11.64 10.27 -1.36
CA PHE A 584 -11.55 10.06 -2.81
C PHE A 584 -10.08 10.13 -3.26
N SER A 585 -9.73 9.45 -4.34
CA SER A 585 -8.43 9.52 -4.99
C SER A 585 -8.44 10.55 -6.13
N HIS A 586 -7.28 10.82 -6.75
CA HIS A 586 -7.18 11.67 -7.95
C HIS A 586 -7.53 10.88 -9.24
N GLY A 587 -8.51 9.96 -9.18
CA GLY A 587 -8.92 9.11 -10.31
C GLY A 587 -8.37 7.68 -10.27
N CYS A 588 -7.23 7.46 -9.60
CA CYS A 588 -6.60 6.15 -9.49
C CYS A 588 -7.27 5.19 -8.50
N HIS A 589 -7.10 3.89 -8.71
CA HIS A 589 -7.62 2.79 -7.90
C HIS A 589 -6.58 2.38 -6.85
N ARG A 590 -6.59 3.11 -5.73
CA ARG A 590 -5.66 2.90 -4.60
C ARG A 590 -6.05 1.68 -3.77
N MET A 591 -5.06 0.86 -3.47
CA MET A 591 -5.15 -0.33 -2.64
C MET A 591 -4.07 -0.30 -1.54
N ARG A 592 -4.12 -1.25 -0.60
CA ARG A 592 -3.05 -1.40 0.40
C ARG A 592 -1.77 -1.88 -0.30
N ASN A 593 -0.62 -1.40 0.14
CA ASN A 593 0.68 -1.77 -0.46
C ASN A 593 0.94 -3.29 -0.43
N ASP A 594 0.52 -3.98 0.63
CA ASP A 594 0.64 -5.44 0.73
C ASP A 594 -0.26 -6.13 -0.31
N GLN A 595 -1.53 -5.76 -0.40
CA GLN A 595 -2.47 -6.32 -1.37
C GLN A 595 -2.02 -6.09 -2.82
N VAL A 596 -1.60 -4.88 -3.18
CA VAL A 596 -1.26 -4.58 -4.58
C VAL A 596 0.07 -5.22 -5.02
N THR A 597 1.00 -5.45 -4.09
CA THR A 597 2.23 -6.19 -4.38
C THR A 597 1.97 -7.70 -4.45
N GLN A 598 1.01 -8.23 -3.70
CA GLN A 598 0.54 -9.61 -3.86
C GLN A 598 -0.20 -9.77 -5.19
N LEU A 599 -1.10 -8.83 -5.56
CA LEU A 599 -1.81 -8.81 -6.84
C LEU A 599 -0.85 -8.90 -8.02
N PHE A 600 0.07 -7.95 -8.12
CA PHE A 600 0.96 -7.91 -9.29
C PHE A 600 2.06 -8.96 -9.21
N GLY A 601 2.44 -9.42 -8.01
CA GLY A 601 3.30 -10.60 -7.84
C GLY A 601 2.64 -11.86 -8.40
N PHE A 602 1.37 -12.10 -8.05
CA PHE A 602 0.55 -13.20 -8.59
C PHE A 602 0.37 -13.06 -10.11
N VAL A 603 0.05 -11.86 -10.62
CA VAL A 603 -0.10 -11.63 -12.07
C VAL A 603 1.19 -11.94 -12.83
N VAL A 604 2.39 -11.56 -12.34
CA VAL A 604 3.64 -11.93 -13.03
C VAL A 604 4.04 -13.40 -12.80
N SER A 605 3.57 -14.06 -11.74
CA SER A 605 3.73 -15.52 -11.59
C SER A 605 2.90 -16.32 -12.60
N HIS A 606 1.68 -15.87 -12.89
CA HIS A 606 0.68 -16.64 -13.65
C HIS A 606 0.35 -16.06 -15.03
N ARG A 607 1.23 -15.22 -15.60
CA ARG A 607 1.04 -14.62 -16.91
C ARG A 607 2.38 -14.43 -17.64
N PRO A 608 2.46 -14.74 -18.94
CA PRO A 608 3.64 -14.42 -19.73
C PRO A 608 3.93 -12.92 -19.69
N HIS A 609 5.22 -12.60 -19.52
CA HIS A 609 5.69 -11.23 -19.37
C HIS A 609 7.18 -11.14 -19.68
N ARG A 610 7.64 -9.94 -20.03
CA ARG A 610 9.06 -9.61 -20.19
C ARG A 610 9.50 -8.69 -19.07
N VAL A 611 10.72 -8.90 -18.56
CA VAL A 611 11.38 -7.97 -17.64
C VAL A 611 12.21 -6.97 -18.45
N ASP A 612 11.86 -5.68 -18.34
CA ASP A 612 12.64 -4.58 -18.94
C ASP A 612 13.61 -3.95 -17.94
N GLY A 613 13.40 -4.16 -16.63
CA GLY A 613 14.29 -3.68 -15.58
C GLY A 613 14.12 -2.19 -15.23
N PRO A 614 15.17 -1.51 -14.71
CA PRO A 614 15.10 -0.10 -14.33
C PRO A 614 14.85 0.83 -15.52
N VAL A 615 13.71 1.51 -15.54
CA VAL A 615 13.36 2.46 -16.62
C VAL A 615 13.99 3.83 -16.33
N PRO A 616 14.80 4.43 -17.23
CA PRO A 616 15.37 5.76 -17.02
C PRO A 616 14.30 6.87 -17.02
N SER A 617 14.61 7.99 -16.37
CA SER A 617 13.72 9.15 -16.33
C SER A 617 14.43 10.44 -16.78
N TYR A 618 13.86 11.04 -17.82
CA TYR A 618 14.23 12.37 -18.32
C TYR A 618 13.37 13.51 -17.73
N PHE A 619 12.48 13.20 -16.77
CA PHE A 619 11.61 14.20 -16.16
C PHE A 619 12.41 15.23 -15.35
N ASN A 620 12.17 16.51 -15.58
CA ASN A 620 12.89 17.62 -14.94
C ASN A 620 11.96 18.82 -14.78
N VAL A 621 11.59 19.15 -13.55
CA VAL A 621 10.65 20.26 -13.25
C VAL A 621 11.14 21.15 -12.12
N ARG A 622 10.75 22.42 -12.18
CA ARG A 622 10.94 23.41 -11.11
C ARG A 622 9.61 23.61 -10.40
N VAL A 623 9.56 23.30 -9.11
CA VAL A 623 8.38 23.51 -8.25
C VAL A 623 8.58 24.81 -7.48
N VAL A 624 7.59 25.70 -7.51
CA VAL A 624 7.56 26.91 -6.67
C VAL A 624 6.66 26.66 -5.46
N ALA A 625 7.19 26.90 -4.26
CA ALA A 625 6.42 26.82 -3.01
C ALA A 625 7.04 27.71 -1.92
N HIS A 626 6.21 28.43 -1.16
CA HIS A 626 6.66 29.29 -0.05
C HIS A 626 7.78 30.27 -0.45
N GLY A 627 7.65 30.93 -1.60
CA GLY A 627 8.65 31.86 -2.16
C GLY A 627 9.94 31.21 -2.67
N ARG A 628 10.08 29.87 -2.60
CA ARG A 628 11.30 29.15 -2.95
C ARG A 628 11.10 28.24 -4.16
N ARG A 629 12.19 28.03 -4.92
CA ARG A 629 12.25 27.14 -6.08
C ARG A 629 12.93 25.82 -5.70
N PHE A 630 12.35 24.70 -6.12
CA PHE A 630 12.86 23.35 -5.88
C PHE A 630 12.98 22.59 -7.21
N LYS A 631 14.13 21.94 -7.46
CA LYS A 631 14.35 21.13 -8.68
C LYS A 631 14.06 19.66 -8.41
N PHE A 632 13.19 19.05 -9.20
CA PHE A 632 12.93 17.61 -9.17
C PHE A 632 13.34 16.98 -10.51
N ARG A 633 14.35 16.11 -10.47
CA ARG A 633 14.85 15.32 -11.61
C ARG A 633 15.16 13.89 -11.13
N PRO A 634 14.16 12.99 -11.11
CA PRO A 634 14.40 11.59 -10.74
C PRO A 634 15.18 10.87 -11.84
N LYS A 635 16.12 9.98 -11.46
CA LYS A 635 16.95 9.21 -12.41
C LYS A 635 16.20 8.05 -13.08
N THR A 636 15.18 7.50 -12.41
CA THR A 636 14.38 6.36 -12.88
C THR A 636 12.88 6.61 -12.72
N ARG A 637 12.04 5.88 -13.47
CA ARG A 637 10.59 5.81 -13.29
C ARG A 637 10.16 4.65 -12.37
N GLY A 638 11.05 3.70 -12.09
CA GLY A 638 10.78 2.43 -11.41
C GLY A 638 11.32 1.23 -12.21
N PHE A 639 11.03 0.01 -11.75
CA PHE A 639 11.43 -1.24 -12.39
C PHE A 639 10.23 -1.84 -13.14
N ARG A 640 10.35 -2.11 -14.45
CA ARG A 640 9.21 -2.47 -15.31
C ARG A 640 9.16 -3.95 -15.69
N TYR A 641 7.96 -4.50 -15.55
CA TYR A 641 7.49 -5.74 -16.17
C TYR A 641 6.46 -5.37 -17.25
N VAL A 642 6.56 -5.99 -18.43
CA VAL A 642 5.64 -5.80 -19.56
C VAL A 642 4.85 -7.09 -19.75
N LEU A 643 3.53 -7.03 -19.53
CA LEU A 643 2.61 -8.16 -19.70
C LEU A 643 2.23 -8.31 -21.17
N ASP A 644 2.39 -9.51 -21.71
CA ASP A 644 2.00 -9.83 -23.09
C ASP A 644 1.42 -11.26 -23.17
N PRO A 645 0.13 -11.45 -23.50
CA PRO A 645 -0.87 -10.42 -23.77
C PRO A 645 -1.16 -9.55 -22.53
N PRO A 646 -1.63 -8.30 -22.68
CA PRO A 646 -1.83 -7.41 -21.55
C PRO A 646 -3.02 -7.83 -20.68
N LEU A 647 -2.98 -7.55 -19.37
CA LEU A 647 -4.05 -7.91 -18.42
C LEU A 647 -5.31 -7.07 -18.70
N PRO A 648 -6.46 -7.68 -19.07
CA PRO A 648 -7.71 -6.95 -19.29
C PRO A 648 -8.27 -6.36 -17.99
N VAL A 649 -8.80 -5.13 -18.08
CA VAL A 649 -9.45 -4.44 -16.97
C VAL A 649 -10.78 -3.83 -17.43
N ASN A 650 -11.86 -4.03 -16.69
CA ASN A 650 -13.13 -3.35 -16.93
C ASN A 650 -13.51 -2.44 -15.76
N VAL A 651 -13.71 -1.14 -16.01
CA VAL A 651 -14.14 -0.18 -14.98
C VAL A 651 -15.63 0.10 -15.12
N LEU A 652 -16.43 -0.34 -14.15
CA LEU A 652 -17.89 -0.26 -14.21
C LEU A 652 -18.42 1.15 -13.91
N LYS A 653 -19.68 1.39 -14.30
CA LYS A 653 -20.37 2.67 -14.06
C LYS A 653 -20.52 2.96 -12.56
N GLY A 654 -20.83 1.97 -11.74
CA GLY A 654 -21.25 2.17 -10.36
C GLY A 654 -22.57 2.95 -10.24
N ASP A 655 -22.91 3.30 -9.00
CA ASP A 655 -24.15 3.98 -8.61
C ASP A 655 -23.98 5.50 -8.61
N VAL A 656 -24.47 6.18 -9.65
CA VAL A 656 -24.28 7.64 -9.85
C VAL A 656 -25.36 8.45 -9.14
N ARG A 657 -24.99 9.05 -8.01
CA ARG A 657 -25.83 9.90 -7.17
C ARG A 657 -25.64 11.39 -7.47
N GLY A 658 -26.63 12.18 -7.07
CA GLY A 658 -26.67 13.62 -7.32
C GLY A 658 -27.42 14.02 -8.59
N ARG A 659 -27.39 15.31 -8.91
CA ARG A 659 -28.02 15.90 -10.11
C ARG A 659 -27.21 15.60 -11.35
N LEU A 660 -25.90 15.85 -11.32
CA LEU A 660 -24.99 15.55 -12.42
C LEU A 660 -24.83 14.04 -12.61
N LYS A 661 -25.15 13.54 -13.82
CA LYS A 661 -25.02 12.11 -14.19
C LYS A 661 -23.75 11.77 -14.97
N ARG A 662 -22.95 12.78 -15.34
CA ARG A 662 -21.68 12.67 -16.06
C ARG A 662 -20.62 13.54 -15.34
N PRO A 663 -19.31 13.20 -15.45
CA PRO A 663 -18.24 14.03 -14.90
C PRO A 663 -18.23 15.42 -15.54
N THR A 664 -17.99 16.45 -14.74
CA THR A 664 -17.78 17.82 -15.22
C THR A 664 -16.29 18.11 -15.42
N THR A 665 -15.96 18.86 -16.47
CA THR A 665 -14.63 19.42 -16.73
C THR A 665 -14.46 20.83 -16.17
N ALA A 666 -15.55 21.44 -15.68
CA ALA A 666 -15.53 22.81 -15.17
C ALA A 666 -14.68 22.95 -13.90
N ARG A 667 -13.97 24.07 -13.81
CA ARG A 667 -13.12 24.45 -12.68
C ARG A 667 -13.91 25.38 -11.78
N PHE A 668 -13.95 25.08 -10.48
CA PHE A 668 -14.72 25.85 -9.50
C PHE A 668 -13.79 26.63 -8.56
N PRO A 669 -14.15 27.85 -8.12
CA PRO A 669 -13.39 28.56 -7.11
C PRO A 669 -13.17 27.70 -5.86
N LYS A 670 -11.94 27.71 -5.33
CA LYS A 670 -11.62 26.97 -4.11
C LYS A 670 -12.31 27.63 -2.90
N PRO A 671 -13.13 26.90 -2.12
CA PRO A 671 -13.83 27.48 -0.99
C PRO A 671 -12.86 28.10 0.03
N ARG A 672 -13.04 29.39 0.34
CA ARG A 672 -12.33 30.03 1.45
C ARG A 672 -12.72 29.30 2.73
N ARG A 673 -11.75 28.75 3.46
CA ARG A 673 -11.99 28.31 4.84
C ARG A 673 -12.37 29.56 5.62
N ARG A 674 -13.59 29.63 6.16
CA ARG A 674 -13.85 30.48 7.33
C ARG A 674 -12.91 30.00 8.42
N THR A 675 -11.83 30.75 8.65
CA THR A 675 -11.11 30.70 9.92
C THR A 675 -12.16 30.97 10.99
N ARG A 676 -12.39 29.99 11.87
CA ARG A 676 -12.84 30.34 13.21
C ARG A 676 -11.66 31.08 13.82
N ILE A 677 -11.69 32.40 13.70
CA ILE A 677 -11.02 33.26 14.67
C ILE A 677 -11.63 32.82 16.00
N ALA A 678 -10.83 32.19 16.84
CA ALA A 678 -11.20 32.04 18.24
C ALA A 678 -11.04 33.44 18.82
N SER A 679 -12.16 34.16 18.92
CA SER A 679 -12.26 35.36 19.75
C SER A 679 -12.01 34.90 21.19
N ASN A 680 -10.85 35.31 21.71
CA ASN A 680 -10.35 35.28 23.09
C ASN A 680 -11.02 34.29 24.06
#